data_AF-A0A094E877-F1
#
_entry.id   AF-A0A094E877-F1
#
_cell.length_a   1.000
_cell.length_b   1.000
_cell.length_c   1.000
_cell.angle_alpha   90.00
_cell.angle_beta   90.00
_cell.angle_gamma   90.00
#
_symmetry.space_group_name_H-M   'P 1'
#
loop_
_entity.id
_entity.type
_entity.pdbx_description
1 polymer ?
#
loop_
_entity_poly.entity_id
_entity_poly.type
_entity_poly.pdbx_seq_one_letter_code
_entity_poly.pdbx_strand_id
1 'polypeptide(L)'
;MYDPTLDPDPILGSSQGLCETATGHRQRPTLELSKHLDYVLLQPLYSSQRHRQKIPKLVKNPGEPTALTNATEPNHTLSFGQCISPARRDVYCGRPGPTRRLAVGQTAARKHQIRHLLTRTDLPTTLYHLRAHRTYLLVPTNRRAPGPHQGPAGLEEGEVNALGETKSPYEKELEWLLVSKATVQAYGVLLNTLLEQTIPLSNDIWYWDEVLGSYTFTAIYTIQTSPLRLWDWTKDIYEDSRDRFARLREAPEETLSATSIGTNVTARWKTFYGLVRDSIRERSVTDIQARVLSPLAKSRSEARRKQAGLKRLREMSASGLGVLMDEGLNFDIAEDNTGSHGMDGSDWNVVVERSVALMDTVLRNVTALETGVSEFEDIVFASVADDPEISSRSMGMGELRDKPAKLCKRLQNILSTHIPAHVQAQQHLRSQYGRPSRLVRYWLPATALLLSSTTILRIVVNRKAAILQWIQDLGSTMQDFWMNWIVDPTKKIIKTIRHDEGSEVAIMSRESLKGDRDSLERMVVDFAIDNPQASGMGGSLSEEHIAEIRAKVKEGDLTPVLRAYEKDLRRPFVGTVRGDLVRTLLIQVQKTKVDVEVALSGIDALLKSQELVFGFVGLTPGILVCIGVGRYISGMFGERRGQKYGHRAGQMIRVLRNIDRILTTSTPSPSGILSYKDHESAPQTSIGSVNESPLNRADEVQDLLNSVQELIIPFIRRADEEAAVKHTGHGISQQGGSGSSGTALVEAHKPAELVKLLDLQLPETGGGKNALLDVIQQVLKYSVNTWDQGFLDKLYASTNPVGVVSELILATLNTNSHVYQVSPALTVIEKAITKKFANLYGFTGPHAGGFSTQGGSGSNLSALIIARNTLYPETKTDGNGTYNFVIFTSAHGHYSFEKAAQMIGLGSRNLVPVPVDAVGAMIPSELERLILAAKDAGKTPLLVNATAGSTVLGSFDPFEEIAAVARKHGMWMHVDGAWGGSVVFSETQRRKLKGVHLADSVAVNPHKMLGAPTTCSLLLGKDLRQFHRANTLPAGYLFHGADADGEVWDLADLTPQCGRRPDSLKVMLSWTYYGAEGYGRMIDEAFNAAAYLAGLVEKNKDFVLVSQNPPPCLQVCFYYAPRGLEEVPEKNTAQTAGIVERLVERGFMVDHAPGERGNFFRVVVNVQTRKGTLDGLVKAIVDIGKE
;
A
#
# COMPACT_ATOMS: atom_id res chain seq x y z
N MET A 1 25.65 66.84 1.07
CA MET A 1 25.50 68.05 1.91
C MET A 1 24.66 67.66 3.11
N TYR A 2 25.11 68.02 4.32
CA TYR A 2 24.31 68.33 5.52
C TYR A 2 23.14 67.38 5.94
N ASP A 3 23.40 66.52 6.94
CA ASP A 3 23.11 66.72 8.40
C ASP A 3 22.26 67.98 8.78
N PRO A 4 21.42 68.04 9.84
CA PRO A 4 21.44 67.34 11.15
C PRO A 4 20.06 66.74 11.55
N THR A 5 19.72 66.16 12.72
CA THR A 5 20.33 65.50 13.93
C THR A 5 19.17 64.77 14.68
N LEU A 6 19.23 64.06 15.84
CA LEU A 6 20.25 63.70 16.85
C LEU A 6 19.81 62.38 17.54
N ASP A 7 20.77 61.68 18.17
CA ASP A 7 20.63 60.59 19.17
C ASP A 7 20.81 61.18 20.61
N PRO A 8 21.02 60.45 21.73
CA PRO A 8 20.88 59.01 22.01
C PRO A 8 20.10 58.63 23.31
N ASP A 9 19.77 57.33 23.44
CA ASP A 9 19.98 56.36 24.56
C ASP A 9 20.30 56.79 26.03
N PRO A 10 20.33 55.88 27.05
CA PRO A 10 19.79 54.51 27.18
C PRO A 10 19.10 54.23 28.56
N ILE A 11 18.72 52.98 28.87
CA ILE A 11 19.20 52.17 30.04
C ILE A 11 18.31 50.93 30.36
N LEU A 12 19.03 49.85 30.68
CA LEU A 12 18.63 48.53 31.19
C LEU A 12 17.45 48.46 32.19
N GLY A 13 16.69 47.36 32.14
CA GLY A 13 15.75 46.97 33.20
C GLY A 13 15.31 45.51 33.09
N SER A 14 15.87 44.63 33.94
CA SER A 14 15.64 43.18 33.93
C SER A 14 14.50 42.73 34.86
N SER A 15 14.15 41.44 34.73
CA SER A 15 13.55 40.55 35.75
C SER A 15 12.03 40.37 35.84
N GLN A 16 11.65 39.10 35.72
CA GLN A 16 10.76 38.30 36.58
C GLN A 16 9.45 38.91 37.12
N GLY A 17 8.33 38.23 36.81
CA GLY A 17 7.02 38.41 37.48
C GLY A 17 6.13 37.18 37.24
N LEU A 18 5.91 36.39 38.28
CA LEU A 18 5.20 35.11 38.26
C LEU A 18 3.69 35.24 38.49
N CYS A 19 2.98 34.17 38.08
CA CYS A 19 1.76 33.62 38.69
C CYS A 19 0.38 34.30 38.53
N GLU A 20 -0.55 33.45 38.06
CA GLU A 20 -1.88 33.18 38.66
C GLU A 20 -3.00 34.25 38.58
N THR A 21 -4.30 33.94 38.51
CA THR A 21 -5.09 32.69 38.23
C THR A 21 -6.54 33.09 37.84
N ALA A 22 -7.41 32.09 37.63
CA ALA A 22 -8.86 32.15 37.90
C ALA A 22 -9.81 32.65 36.77
N THR A 23 -10.21 31.68 35.93
CA THR A 23 -11.62 31.21 35.77
C THR A 23 -12.78 32.23 35.71
N GLY A 24 -13.55 32.22 34.60
CA GLY A 24 -14.84 32.91 34.51
C GLY A 24 -15.75 32.39 33.37
N HIS A 25 -16.59 31.40 33.65
CA HIS A 25 -17.58 30.83 32.72
C HIS A 25 -18.81 31.75 32.49
N ARG A 26 -19.28 31.93 31.24
CA ARG A 26 -20.58 31.43 30.67
C ARG A 26 -21.23 32.29 29.56
N GLN A 27 -21.78 31.57 28.57
CA GLN A 27 -23.06 31.79 27.85
C GLN A 27 -23.39 33.13 27.13
N ARG A 28 -23.37 33.04 25.80
CA ARG A 28 -24.38 33.58 24.84
C ARG A 28 -25.81 33.08 25.22
N PRO A 29 -26.95 33.72 24.80
CA PRO A 29 -27.23 33.95 23.36
C PRO A 29 -28.23 35.03 22.87
N THR A 30 -28.18 35.21 21.54
CA THR A 30 -29.29 35.46 20.56
C THR A 30 -29.98 36.82 20.33
N LEU A 31 -29.97 37.19 19.04
CA LEU A 31 -31.04 37.73 18.18
C LEU A 31 -31.66 39.13 18.43
N GLU A 32 -31.53 39.98 17.41
CA GLU A 32 -32.67 40.75 16.87
C GLU A 32 -32.59 40.85 15.33
N LEU A 33 -33.71 41.28 14.72
CA LEU A 33 -34.07 41.12 13.31
C LEU A 33 -34.68 42.42 12.75
N SER A 34 -34.24 42.92 11.58
CA SER A 34 -35.01 43.83 10.68
C SER A 34 -34.19 44.13 9.41
N LYS A 35 -34.65 43.93 8.17
CA LYS A 35 -35.81 44.44 7.37
C LYS A 35 -35.50 45.74 6.59
N HIS A 36 -35.43 45.63 5.26
CA HIS A 36 -36.21 46.33 4.21
C HIS A 36 -35.76 45.79 2.83
N LEU A 37 -36.63 45.43 1.85
CA LEU A 37 -37.46 46.28 0.95
C LEU A 37 -36.56 47.27 0.13
N ASP A 38 -36.64 47.43 -1.21
CA ASP A 38 -37.72 47.05 -2.15
C ASP A 38 -37.36 47.16 -3.67
N TYR A 39 -38.29 46.73 -4.56
CA TYR A 39 -38.50 47.04 -6.01
C TYR A 39 -37.55 46.64 -7.20
N VAL A 40 -37.98 45.61 -7.96
CA VAL A 40 -38.36 45.56 -9.42
C VAL A 40 -37.54 46.30 -10.52
N LEU A 41 -37.16 45.59 -11.61
CA LEU A 41 -37.65 45.80 -13.02
C LEU A 41 -37.08 44.80 -14.07
N LEU A 42 -38.00 44.25 -14.89
CA LEU A 42 -37.90 43.87 -16.32
C LEU A 42 -36.88 42.82 -16.86
N GLN A 43 -37.44 41.64 -17.16
CA GLN A 43 -37.27 40.87 -18.42
C GLN A 43 -37.47 41.74 -19.69
N PRO A 44 -37.07 41.36 -20.95
CA PRO A 44 -37.41 40.05 -21.54
C PRO A 44 -36.58 39.46 -22.73
N LEU A 45 -36.82 38.16 -23.03
CA LEU A 45 -36.75 37.49 -24.36
C LEU A 45 -35.37 37.41 -25.09
N TYR A 46 -35.14 36.60 -26.14
CA TYR A 46 -35.97 35.63 -26.89
C TYR A 46 -35.14 34.38 -27.29
N SER A 47 -35.80 33.25 -27.51
CA SER A 47 -35.23 32.01 -28.07
C SER A 47 -34.87 32.08 -29.55
N SER A 48 -34.00 31.18 -30.04
CA SER A 48 -34.29 30.50 -31.32
C SER A 48 -33.85 29.03 -31.38
N GLN A 49 -34.72 28.18 -31.92
CA GLN A 49 -34.41 26.82 -32.39
C GLN A 49 -34.09 26.87 -33.89
N ARG A 50 -33.43 25.81 -34.41
CA ARG A 50 -33.51 25.17 -35.76
C ARG A 50 -32.10 24.83 -36.28
N HIS A 51 -31.88 23.80 -37.10
CA HIS A 51 -32.66 22.57 -37.38
C HIS A 51 -31.71 21.46 -37.86
N ARG A 52 -32.19 20.22 -37.93
CA ARG A 52 -31.47 19.09 -38.56
C ARG A 52 -31.39 19.28 -40.08
N GLN A 53 -30.31 18.80 -40.70
CA GLN A 53 -30.39 18.01 -41.94
C GLN A 53 -29.23 17.00 -42.02
N LYS A 54 -29.29 16.05 -42.97
CA LYS A 54 -28.64 14.72 -42.88
C LYS A 54 -28.31 14.19 -44.30
N ILE A 55 -27.33 13.28 -44.40
CA ILE A 55 -26.96 12.36 -45.54
C ILE A 55 -26.50 13.01 -46.88
N PRO A 56 -25.78 12.29 -47.80
CA PRO A 56 -24.97 11.04 -47.69
C PRO A 56 -23.56 11.01 -48.39
N LYS A 57 -22.85 9.90 -48.14
CA LYS A 57 -21.62 9.29 -48.73
C LYS A 57 -21.29 9.49 -50.24
N LEU A 58 -19.98 9.40 -50.58
CA LEU A 58 -19.28 8.71 -51.73
C LEU A 58 -17.76 9.09 -51.71
N VAL A 59 -16.72 8.35 -52.19
CA VAL A 59 -16.58 6.93 -52.62
C VAL A 59 -15.20 6.28 -52.21
N LYS A 60 -14.27 5.87 -53.12
CA LYS A 60 -12.98 5.14 -52.86
C LYS A 60 -11.85 5.47 -53.87
N ASN A 61 -10.57 5.43 -53.40
CA ASN A 61 -9.32 4.91 -54.02
C ASN A 61 -8.79 5.47 -55.39
N PRO A 62 -7.56 5.13 -55.86
CA PRO A 62 -6.23 5.16 -55.21
C PRO A 62 -5.10 5.76 -56.14
N GLY A 63 -3.83 5.87 -55.70
CA GLY A 63 -2.68 6.00 -56.62
C GLY A 63 -1.39 6.67 -56.08
N GLU A 64 -0.29 5.90 -56.03
CA GLU A 64 1.14 6.32 -55.93
C GLU A 64 1.72 6.66 -57.35
N PRO A 65 3.02 7.03 -57.62
CA PRO A 65 4.22 6.89 -56.77
C PRO A 65 5.43 7.91 -56.86
N THR A 66 6.33 7.78 -55.86
CA THR A 66 7.83 7.89 -55.88
C THR A 66 8.66 9.20 -55.99
N ALA A 67 9.80 9.14 -55.25
CA ALA A 67 11.13 9.83 -55.40
C ALA A 67 11.32 11.27 -54.82
N LEU A 68 12.44 11.66 -54.17
CA LEU A 68 13.71 10.95 -53.79
C LEU A 68 14.51 11.71 -52.66
N THR A 69 15.28 10.96 -51.83
CA THR A 69 16.54 11.30 -51.08
C THR A 69 16.66 12.32 -49.92
N ASN A 70 16.74 11.78 -48.69
CA ASN A 70 17.93 11.62 -47.78
C ASN A 70 18.76 12.76 -47.12
N ALA A 71 19.15 12.43 -45.87
CA ALA A 71 20.40 12.71 -45.11
C ALA A 71 20.37 13.83 -44.02
N THR A 72 20.95 13.72 -42.82
CA THR A 72 21.51 12.60 -42.00
C THR A 72 21.71 13.06 -40.53
N GLU A 73 21.66 12.15 -39.55
CA GLU A 73 22.11 12.37 -38.14
C GLU A 73 23.63 12.13 -37.97
N PRO A 74 24.19 12.30 -36.74
CA PRO A 74 24.80 11.11 -36.12
C PRO A 74 24.60 10.92 -34.59
N ASN A 75 24.84 9.67 -34.16
CA ASN A 75 24.70 9.11 -32.81
C ASN A 75 25.97 9.23 -31.93
N HIS A 76 25.91 8.80 -30.67
CA HIS A 76 26.78 7.69 -30.20
C HIS A 76 26.31 6.95 -28.94
N THR A 77 26.67 5.67 -28.86
CA THR A 77 26.28 4.67 -27.83
C THR A 77 27.46 3.74 -27.48
N LEU A 78 27.42 3.14 -26.28
CA LEU A 78 28.22 1.98 -25.83
C LEU A 78 27.37 1.19 -24.80
N SER A 79 27.47 -0.11 -24.54
CA SER A 79 27.94 -1.35 -25.20
C SER A 79 28.33 -2.35 -24.09
N PHE A 80 27.84 -3.59 -24.10
CA PHE A 80 28.29 -4.71 -23.25
C PHE A 80 28.02 -6.08 -23.93
N GLY A 81 28.95 -7.04 -23.81
CA GLY A 81 28.82 -8.45 -24.23
C GLY A 81 28.90 -9.40 -23.01
N GLN A 82 28.18 -10.55 -22.99
CA GLN A 82 28.54 -11.90 -23.52
C GLN A 82 29.70 -12.60 -22.79
N CYS A 83 29.80 -13.94 -22.60
CA CYS A 83 28.91 -15.14 -22.58
C CYS A 83 29.74 -16.32 -21.91
N ILE A 84 29.25 -17.53 -21.57
CA ILE A 84 29.28 -18.81 -22.36
C ILE A 84 29.07 -20.03 -21.39
N SER A 85 28.68 -21.23 -21.88
CA SER A 85 28.58 -22.57 -21.21
C SER A 85 28.73 -23.72 -22.27
N PRO A 86 28.49 -25.07 -22.09
CA PRO A 86 28.01 -25.91 -20.95
C PRO A 86 28.57 -27.39 -20.81
N ALA A 87 27.97 -28.18 -19.87
CA ALA A 87 27.56 -29.63 -19.98
C ALA A 87 28.42 -30.88 -19.54
N ARG A 88 27.68 -31.86 -18.93
CA ARG A 88 27.79 -33.37 -18.87
C ARG A 88 28.35 -34.18 -17.65
N ARG A 89 27.45 -35.05 -17.11
CA ARG A 89 27.50 -36.49 -16.63
C ARG A 89 28.38 -37.03 -15.46
N ASP A 90 27.66 -37.67 -14.51
CA ASP A 90 27.85 -38.90 -13.68
C ASP A 90 29.23 -39.54 -13.37
N VAL A 91 29.48 -39.87 -12.07
CA VAL A 91 29.82 -41.21 -11.46
C VAL A 91 30.22 -41.08 -9.95
N TYR A 92 30.30 -42.20 -9.22
CA TYR A 92 30.15 -42.42 -7.76
C TYR A 92 31.40 -42.31 -6.82
N CYS A 93 31.09 -42.25 -5.51
CA CYS A 93 31.84 -42.72 -4.31
C CYS A 93 32.83 -41.81 -3.52
N GLY A 94 32.54 -41.63 -2.22
CA GLY A 94 33.47 -41.11 -1.17
C GLY A 94 32.79 -40.46 0.06
N ARG A 95 32.68 -41.17 1.20
CA ARG A 95 32.25 -40.70 2.56
C ARG A 95 33.35 -41.06 3.59
N PRO A 96 33.39 -40.58 4.87
CA PRO A 96 32.33 -40.00 5.77
C PRO A 96 32.67 -38.57 6.27
N GLY A 97 31.94 -37.80 7.12
CA GLY A 97 30.80 -37.95 8.07
C GLY A 97 31.21 -37.37 9.46
N PRO A 98 30.32 -37.06 10.44
CA PRO A 98 28.91 -36.60 10.42
C PRO A 98 28.59 -35.41 11.39
N THR A 99 27.52 -34.63 11.17
CA THR A 99 26.65 -34.10 12.27
C THR A 99 25.36 -33.41 11.76
N ARG A 100 24.29 -33.48 12.58
CA ARG A 100 23.04 -32.68 12.57
C ARG A 100 22.18 -32.66 11.28
N ARG A 101 21.40 -33.74 11.09
CA ARG A 101 20.03 -33.69 10.55
C ARG A 101 19.10 -34.52 11.44
N LEU A 102 18.43 -33.88 12.40
CA LEU A 102 17.41 -34.50 13.27
C LEU A 102 16.53 -33.41 13.91
N ALA A 103 15.63 -32.79 13.12
CA ALA A 103 14.66 -31.78 13.61
C ALA A 103 13.41 -31.58 12.71
N VAL A 104 13.23 -32.36 11.63
CA VAL A 104 12.14 -32.16 10.65
C VAL A 104 11.27 -33.42 10.44
N GLY A 105 11.60 -34.54 11.10
CA GLY A 105 10.90 -35.82 10.91
C GLY A 105 9.60 -35.98 11.70
N GLN A 106 9.57 -35.56 12.97
CA GLN A 106 8.45 -35.89 13.88
C GLN A 106 7.16 -35.13 13.56
N THR A 107 7.22 -33.87 13.13
CA THR A 107 6.04 -33.07 12.78
C THR A 107 5.34 -33.56 11.51
N ALA A 108 6.09 -34.17 10.59
CA ALA A 108 5.52 -34.79 9.38
C ALA A 108 4.79 -36.09 9.71
N ALA A 109 5.32 -36.92 10.61
CA ALA A 109 4.70 -38.17 11.04
C ALA A 109 3.34 -37.97 11.72
N ARG A 110 3.25 -37.11 12.75
CA ARG A 110 1.97 -36.82 13.44
C ARG A 110 0.90 -36.24 12.49
N LYS A 111 1.27 -35.34 11.56
CA LYS A 111 0.33 -34.84 10.52
C LYS A 111 -0.09 -35.92 9.54
N HIS A 112 0.78 -36.86 9.18
CA HIS A 112 0.44 -37.94 8.24
C HIS A 112 -0.51 -38.96 8.87
N GLN A 113 -0.30 -39.32 10.14
CA GLN A 113 -1.06 -40.35 10.85
C GLN A 113 -2.51 -39.91 11.13
N ILE A 114 -2.72 -38.65 11.57
CA ILE A 114 -4.06 -38.06 11.73
C ILE A 114 -4.79 -37.96 10.38
N ARG A 115 -4.08 -37.58 9.30
CA ARG A 115 -4.65 -37.47 7.96
C ARG A 115 -5.00 -38.83 7.34
N HIS A 116 -4.28 -39.89 7.70
CA HIS A 116 -4.51 -41.25 7.22
C HIS A 116 -5.66 -41.97 7.96
N LEU A 117 -5.97 -41.55 9.20
CA LEU A 117 -7.15 -41.98 9.95
C LEU A 117 -8.45 -41.29 9.49
N LEU A 118 -8.37 -40.03 9.04
CA LEU A 118 -9.53 -39.23 8.62
C LEU A 118 -9.94 -39.38 7.13
N THR A 119 -9.23 -40.17 6.32
CA THR A 119 -9.43 -40.24 4.86
C THR A 119 -10.03 -41.54 4.33
N ARG A 120 -10.54 -42.43 5.21
CA ARG A 120 -11.18 -43.69 4.80
C ARG A 120 -12.49 -44.01 5.55
N THR A 121 -13.47 -43.12 5.46
CA THR A 121 -14.91 -43.46 5.55
C THR A 121 -15.76 -42.34 4.93
N ASP A 122 -16.30 -42.58 3.73
CA ASP A 122 -17.36 -41.72 3.19
C ASP A 122 -18.63 -41.86 4.04
N LEU A 123 -19.11 -40.74 4.58
CA LEU A 123 -20.23 -40.71 5.52
C LEU A 123 -21.51 -40.06 4.93
N PRO A 124 -22.22 -40.71 3.99
CA PRO A 124 -23.63 -40.39 3.79
C PRO A 124 -24.61 -41.59 3.67
N THR A 125 -24.21 -42.83 3.98
CA THR A 125 -25.08 -44.01 3.73
C THR A 125 -25.33 -44.94 4.94
N THR A 126 -24.53 -44.88 6.01
CA THR A 126 -24.59 -45.88 7.10
C THR A 126 -25.65 -45.61 8.17
N LEU A 127 -26.24 -44.41 8.21
CA LEU A 127 -27.31 -44.03 9.15
C LEU A 127 -28.66 -44.72 8.87
N TYR A 128 -28.81 -45.40 7.73
CA TYR A 128 -30.03 -46.15 7.39
C TYR A 128 -29.99 -47.64 7.78
N HIS A 129 -28.81 -48.25 7.97
CA HIS A 129 -28.70 -49.69 8.20
C HIS A 129 -28.77 -50.12 9.68
N LEU A 130 -28.45 -49.24 10.63
CA LEU A 130 -28.52 -49.55 12.07
C LEU A 130 -29.94 -49.56 12.67
N ARG A 131 -30.98 -49.32 11.87
CA ARG A 131 -32.39 -49.43 12.29
C ARG A 131 -33.04 -50.77 11.95
N ALA A 132 -32.34 -51.66 11.24
CA ALA A 132 -32.90 -52.89 10.68
C ALA A 132 -31.97 -54.10 10.85
N HIS A 133 -31.73 -54.51 12.11
CA HIS A 133 -31.45 -55.91 12.43
C HIS A 133 -31.76 -56.20 13.92
N ARG A 134 -33.03 -56.52 14.19
CA ARG A 134 -33.37 -57.51 15.24
C ARG A 134 -33.04 -58.90 14.70
N THR A 135 -32.94 -59.87 15.63
CA THR A 135 -33.08 -61.33 15.42
C THR A 135 -31.79 -62.17 15.24
N TYR A 136 -31.39 -62.81 16.35
CA TYR A 136 -30.86 -64.18 16.55
C TYR A 136 -29.79 -64.83 15.64
N LEU A 137 -28.69 -65.26 16.29
CA LEU A 137 -28.11 -66.63 16.34
C LEU A 137 -28.24 -67.58 15.12
N LEU A 138 -27.09 -68.09 14.61
CA LEU A 138 -26.72 -69.53 14.60
C LEU A 138 -25.33 -69.83 13.96
N VAL A 139 -24.75 -70.98 14.34
CA VAL A 139 -23.42 -71.57 14.05
C VAL A 139 -23.58 -72.61 12.90
N PRO A 140 -22.65 -72.86 11.92
CA PRO A 140 -21.59 -73.89 12.12
C PRO A 140 -20.30 -73.97 11.21
N THR A 141 -19.25 -74.59 11.78
CA THR A 141 -18.29 -75.61 11.21
C THR A 141 -17.25 -75.35 10.07
N ASN A 142 -15.96 -75.44 10.47
CA ASN A 142 -14.97 -76.53 10.18
C ASN A 142 -14.13 -76.60 8.85
N ARG A 143 -12.88 -77.12 9.00
CA ARG A 143 -11.80 -77.53 8.03
C ARG A 143 -10.92 -76.39 7.44
N ARG A 144 -9.59 -76.55 7.23
CA ARG A 144 -8.61 -77.65 7.50
C ARG A 144 -7.15 -77.09 7.52
N ALA A 145 -6.22 -77.73 8.24
CA ALA A 145 -4.76 -77.42 8.28
C ALA A 145 -3.95 -78.09 7.12
N PRO A 146 -2.65 -77.79 6.93
CA PRO A 146 -1.51 -78.33 7.72
C PRO A 146 -0.47 -77.24 8.12
N GLY A 147 0.63 -77.43 8.86
CA GLY A 147 1.42 -78.56 9.38
C GLY A 147 2.66 -78.01 10.16
N PRO A 148 3.49 -78.83 10.85
CA PRO A 148 4.05 -78.43 12.16
C PRO A 148 5.59 -78.31 12.28
N HIS A 149 6.09 -77.74 13.40
CA HIS A 149 7.29 -78.21 14.13
C HIS A 149 7.30 -77.78 15.62
N GLN A 150 7.94 -78.59 16.48
CA GLN A 150 8.05 -78.45 17.96
C GLN A 150 9.07 -77.33 18.36
N GLY A 151 9.14 -76.70 19.55
CA GLY A 151 8.93 -77.05 20.98
C GLY A 151 10.24 -76.73 21.77
N PRO A 152 10.35 -76.68 23.13
CA PRO A 152 9.34 -76.87 24.20
C PRO A 152 9.42 -75.87 25.42
N ALA A 153 8.45 -76.03 26.35
CA ALA A 153 8.51 -75.90 27.82
C ALA A 153 8.81 -74.57 28.57
N GLY A 154 7.90 -74.22 29.48
CA GLY A 154 8.03 -73.26 30.59
C GLY A 154 6.66 -73.02 31.25
N LEU A 155 6.45 -73.49 32.48
CA LEU A 155 5.17 -73.43 33.21
C LEU A 155 5.12 -72.23 34.17
N GLU A 156 3.96 -71.56 34.26
CA GLU A 156 3.47 -70.94 35.51
C GLU A 156 1.93 -70.83 35.47
N GLU A 157 1.31 -70.66 36.64
CA GLU A 157 -0.07 -71.08 36.94
C GLU A 157 -1.17 -70.08 36.51
N GLY A 158 -2.42 -70.54 36.37
CA GLY A 158 -3.55 -69.71 35.89
C GLY A 158 -4.85 -69.85 36.71
N GLU A 159 -5.63 -68.77 36.79
CA GLU A 159 -6.86 -68.68 37.61
C GLU A 159 -8.17 -68.45 36.83
N VAL A 160 -9.26 -69.01 37.37
CA VAL A 160 -10.47 -69.46 36.64
C VAL A 160 -11.60 -68.42 36.59
N ASN A 161 -12.50 -68.47 35.59
CA ASN A 161 -13.71 -67.64 35.42
C ASN A 161 -15.03 -68.35 35.81
N ALA A 162 -16.17 -67.66 35.70
CA ALA A 162 -17.49 -68.14 36.14
C ALA A 162 -18.12 -69.30 35.35
N LEU A 163 -17.47 -69.77 34.26
CA LEU A 163 -17.82 -71.00 33.53
C LEU A 163 -16.78 -72.13 33.71
N GLY A 164 -15.77 -71.94 34.56
CA GLY A 164 -14.76 -72.97 34.84
C GLY A 164 -13.51 -72.91 33.97
N GLU A 165 -13.33 -71.89 33.13
CA GLU A 165 -12.12 -71.70 32.31
C GLU A 165 -11.31 -70.47 32.74
N THR A 166 -9.99 -70.55 32.74
CA THR A 166 -9.10 -69.43 33.07
C THR A 166 -9.17 -68.38 31.98
N LYS A 167 -9.61 -67.15 32.30
CA LYS A 167 -9.51 -66.04 31.33
C LYS A 167 -8.04 -65.79 31.07
N SER A 168 -7.59 -66.06 29.85
CA SER A 168 -6.20 -65.83 29.45
C SER A 168 -5.82 -64.36 29.71
N PRO A 169 -4.57 -64.03 30.11
CA PRO A 169 -4.10 -62.65 30.19
C PRO A 169 -4.43 -61.86 28.91
N TYR A 170 -4.32 -62.52 27.75
CA TYR A 170 -4.70 -61.99 26.44
C TYR A 170 -6.16 -61.55 26.32
N GLU A 171 -7.10 -62.24 26.95
CA GLU A 171 -8.53 -61.87 26.91
C GLU A 171 -8.81 -60.61 27.74
N LYS A 172 -8.13 -60.47 28.89
CA LYS A 172 -8.22 -59.25 29.73
C LYS A 172 -7.62 -58.05 29.02
N GLU A 173 -6.47 -58.21 28.35
CA GLU A 173 -5.88 -57.17 27.51
C GLU A 173 -6.81 -56.79 26.34
N LEU A 174 -7.45 -57.77 25.70
CA LEU A 174 -8.39 -57.52 24.60
C LEU A 174 -9.64 -56.75 25.07
N GLU A 175 -10.16 -57.05 26.25
CA GLU A 175 -11.28 -56.31 26.87
C GLU A 175 -10.89 -54.85 27.14
N TRP A 176 -9.72 -54.59 27.74
CA TRP A 176 -9.23 -53.23 27.98
C TRP A 176 -8.90 -52.45 26.68
N LEU A 177 -8.35 -53.11 25.66
CA LEU A 177 -8.11 -52.53 24.34
C LEU A 177 -9.43 -52.14 23.64
N LEU A 178 -10.47 -52.96 23.76
CA LEU A 178 -11.80 -52.66 23.23
C LEU A 178 -12.44 -51.46 23.95
N VAL A 179 -12.36 -51.42 25.29
CA VAL A 179 -12.86 -50.28 26.07
C VAL A 179 -12.10 -49.01 25.72
N SER A 180 -10.76 -49.04 25.65
CA SER A 180 -9.95 -47.87 25.28
C SER A 180 -10.26 -47.34 23.89
N LYS A 181 -10.43 -48.24 22.92
CA LYS A 181 -10.88 -47.85 21.57
C LYS A 181 -12.26 -47.21 21.60
N ALA A 182 -13.18 -47.71 22.43
CA ALA A 182 -14.50 -47.10 22.63
C ALA A 182 -14.40 -45.72 23.32
N THR A 183 -13.54 -45.57 24.33
CA THR A 183 -13.27 -44.29 25.02
C THR A 183 -12.76 -43.24 24.05
N VAL A 184 -11.72 -43.55 23.26
CA VAL A 184 -11.14 -42.61 22.27
C VAL A 184 -12.19 -42.17 21.24
N GLN A 185 -13.04 -43.09 20.77
CA GLN A 185 -14.11 -42.76 19.83
C GLN A 185 -15.22 -41.91 20.48
N ALA A 186 -15.66 -42.26 21.69
CA ALA A 186 -16.67 -41.51 22.43
C ALA A 186 -16.20 -40.09 22.79
N TYR A 187 -14.93 -39.96 23.20
CA TYR A 187 -14.26 -38.70 23.48
C TYR A 187 -14.16 -37.82 22.23
N GLY A 188 -13.79 -38.38 21.08
CA GLY A 188 -13.83 -37.67 19.79
C GLY A 188 -15.23 -37.18 19.41
N VAL A 189 -16.28 -37.98 19.66
CA VAL A 189 -17.69 -37.59 19.45
C VAL A 189 -18.10 -36.47 20.40
N LEU A 190 -17.66 -36.51 21.67
CA LEU A 190 -17.93 -35.46 22.65
C LEU A 190 -17.27 -34.13 22.27
N LEU A 191 -15.97 -34.12 21.98
CA LEU A 191 -15.25 -32.92 21.55
C LEU A 191 -15.90 -32.30 20.31
N ASN A 192 -16.22 -33.12 19.30
CA ASN A 192 -16.91 -32.63 18.10
C ASN A 192 -18.30 -32.05 18.41
N THR A 193 -19.04 -32.67 19.34
CA THR A 193 -20.36 -32.15 19.77
C THR A 193 -20.24 -30.78 20.44
N LEU A 194 -19.32 -30.60 21.40
CA LEU A 194 -19.10 -29.31 22.08
C LEU A 194 -18.65 -28.21 21.09
N LEU A 195 -17.78 -28.57 20.14
CA LEU A 195 -17.32 -27.67 19.08
C LEU A 195 -18.44 -27.26 18.11
N GLU A 196 -19.23 -28.22 17.62
CA GLU A 196 -20.33 -27.96 16.68
C GLU A 196 -21.39 -27.03 17.26
N GLN A 197 -21.68 -27.12 18.55
CA GLN A 197 -22.68 -26.27 19.22
C GLN A 197 -22.17 -24.86 19.57
N THR A 198 -20.86 -24.61 19.50
CA THR A 198 -20.28 -23.28 19.72
C THR A 198 -20.52 -22.33 18.54
N ILE A 199 -20.50 -22.83 17.30
CA ILE A 199 -20.68 -22.01 16.08
C ILE A 199 -22.07 -21.33 16.01
N PRO A 200 -23.19 -22.02 16.32
CA PRO A 200 -24.51 -21.40 16.33
C PRO A 200 -24.71 -20.36 17.44
N LEU A 201 -24.10 -20.54 18.61
CA LEU A 201 -24.14 -19.56 19.71
C LEU A 201 -23.48 -18.24 19.30
N SER A 202 -22.30 -18.28 18.67
CA SER A 202 -21.61 -17.08 18.16
C SER A 202 -22.46 -16.27 17.17
N ASN A 203 -23.22 -16.95 16.30
CA ASN A 203 -24.12 -16.30 15.34
C ASN A 203 -25.30 -15.57 16.01
N ASP A 204 -25.76 -16.05 17.16
CA ASP A 204 -26.85 -15.43 17.90
C ASP A 204 -26.35 -14.31 18.83
N ILE A 205 -25.11 -14.40 19.36
CA ILE A 205 -24.41 -13.28 20.04
C ILE A 205 -24.21 -12.10 19.08
N TRP A 206 -23.73 -12.36 17.86
CA TRP A 206 -23.46 -11.31 16.86
C TRP A 206 -24.73 -10.55 16.44
N TYR A 207 -25.87 -11.25 16.33
CA TYR A 207 -27.17 -10.60 16.11
C TYR A 207 -27.52 -9.61 17.23
N TRP A 208 -27.24 -9.96 18.48
CA TRP A 208 -27.46 -9.04 19.61
C TRP A 208 -26.46 -7.88 19.63
N ASP A 209 -25.20 -8.08 19.22
CA ASP A 209 -24.25 -6.97 19.03
C ASP A 209 -24.72 -5.99 17.95
N GLU A 210 -25.26 -6.48 16.82
CA GLU A 210 -25.82 -5.63 15.74
C GLU A 210 -27.04 -4.82 16.23
N VAL A 211 -27.96 -5.45 16.96
CA VAL A 211 -29.13 -4.79 17.58
C VAL A 211 -28.72 -3.77 18.64
N LEU A 212 -27.67 -4.03 19.42
CA LEU A 212 -27.17 -3.13 20.47
C LEU A 212 -26.25 -2.02 19.92
N GLY A 213 -25.57 -2.25 18.80
CA GLY A 213 -24.64 -1.30 18.18
C GLY A 213 -25.31 -0.11 17.49
N SER A 214 -26.58 -0.22 17.09
CA SER A 214 -27.33 0.86 16.45
C SER A 214 -28.72 1.07 17.05
N TYR A 215 -29.10 2.32 17.27
CA TYR A 215 -30.46 2.70 17.65
C TYR A 215 -31.48 2.34 16.55
N THR A 216 -31.09 2.35 15.28
CA THR A 216 -31.96 1.95 14.16
C THR A 216 -32.28 0.46 14.21
N PHE A 217 -31.29 -0.40 14.45
CA PHE A 217 -31.52 -1.84 14.62
C PHE A 217 -32.25 -2.17 15.92
N THR A 218 -32.00 -1.43 17.01
CA THR A 218 -32.85 -1.49 18.21
C THR A 218 -34.31 -1.16 17.86
N ALA A 219 -34.57 -0.09 17.11
CA ALA A 219 -35.93 0.32 16.75
C ALA A 219 -36.64 -0.71 15.87
N ILE A 220 -35.95 -1.26 14.87
CA ILE A 220 -36.47 -2.36 14.03
C ILE A 220 -36.79 -3.59 14.89
N TYR A 221 -35.92 -3.98 15.83
CA TYR A 221 -36.19 -5.07 16.78
C TYR A 221 -37.41 -4.79 17.67
N THR A 222 -37.55 -3.55 18.18
CA THR A 222 -38.71 -3.13 18.98
C THR A 222 -40.01 -3.19 18.18
N ILE A 223 -40.01 -2.83 16.89
CA ILE A 223 -41.17 -2.94 15.99
C ILE A 223 -41.46 -4.42 15.66
N GLN A 224 -40.44 -5.21 15.32
CA GLN A 224 -40.59 -6.64 15.01
C GLN A 224 -41.24 -7.43 16.15
N THR A 225 -40.87 -7.11 17.40
CA THR A 225 -41.37 -7.76 18.62
C THR A 225 -42.64 -7.13 19.21
N SER A 226 -43.13 -6.02 18.65
CA SER A 226 -44.30 -5.31 19.21
C SER A 226 -45.59 -6.14 19.24
N PRO A 227 -45.92 -7.03 18.27
CA PRO A 227 -47.17 -7.80 18.33
C PRO A 227 -47.17 -8.82 19.47
N LEU A 228 -46.02 -9.46 19.73
CA LEU A 228 -45.87 -10.41 20.84
C LEU A 228 -45.96 -9.70 22.18
N ARG A 229 -45.30 -8.55 22.32
CA ARG A 229 -45.34 -7.76 23.57
C ARG A 229 -46.71 -7.18 23.86
N LEU A 230 -47.48 -6.82 22.83
CA LEU A 230 -48.88 -6.41 22.99
C LEU A 230 -49.73 -7.60 23.46
N TRP A 231 -49.52 -8.79 22.89
CA TRP A 231 -50.18 -10.03 23.30
C TRP A 231 -49.87 -10.41 24.76
N ASP A 232 -48.59 -10.45 25.14
CA ASP A 232 -48.16 -10.76 26.52
C ASP A 232 -48.75 -9.75 27.52
N TRP A 233 -48.71 -8.46 27.20
CA TRP A 233 -49.34 -7.41 28.03
C TRP A 233 -50.86 -7.57 28.15
N THR A 234 -51.52 -7.99 27.08
CA THR A 234 -52.98 -8.24 27.08
C THR A 234 -53.30 -9.49 27.90
N LYS A 235 -52.45 -10.52 27.85
CA LYS A 235 -52.56 -11.75 28.63
C LYS A 235 -52.35 -11.47 30.13
N ASP A 236 -51.34 -10.70 30.51
CA ASP A 236 -51.11 -10.28 31.89
C ASP A 236 -52.32 -9.54 32.47
N ILE A 237 -52.92 -8.62 31.70
CA ILE A 237 -54.14 -7.89 32.10
C ILE A 237 -55.33 -8.85 32.23
N TYR A 238 -55.48 -9.80 31.31
CA TYR A 238 -56.56 -10.79 31.35
C TYR A 238 -56.44 -11.71 32.57
N GLU A 239 -55.24 -12.19 32.90
CA GLU A 239 -54.99 -13.06 34.05
C GLU A 239 -55.16 -12.30 35.38
N ASP A 240 -54.63 -11.07 35.52
CA ASP A 240 -54.89 -10.19 36.69
C ASP A 240 -56.39 -9.89 36.87
N SER A 241 -57.09 -9.58 35.77
CA SER A 241 -58.53 -9.32 35.80
C SER A 241 -59.34 -10.56 36.17
N ARG A 242 -58.95 -11.74 35.66
CA ARG A 242 -59.58 -13.03 35.98
C ARG A 242 -59.36 -13.40 37.44
N ASP A 243 -58.16 -13.23 37.96
CA ASP A 243 -57.82 -13.62 39.33
C ASP A 243 -58.44 -12.64 40.35
N ARG A 244 -58.55 -11.34 40.02
CA ARG A 244 -59.38 -10.38 40.79
C ARG A 244 -60.86 -10.74 40.75
N PHE A 245 -61.39 -11.15 39.59
CA PHE A 245 -62.79 -11.61 39.45
C PHE A 245 -63.06 -12.91 40.21
N ALA A 246 -62.06 -13.79 40.34
CA ALA A 246 -62.14 -15.00 41.17
C ALA A 246 -62.19 -14.64 42.68
N ARG A 247 -61.31 -13.76 43.16
CA ARG A 247 -61.33 -13.30 44.57
C ARG A 247 -62.64 -12.61 44.96
N LEU A 248 -63.23 -11.82 44.04
CA LEU A 248 -64.57 -11.22 44.24
C LEU A 248 -65.71 -12.25 44.31
N ARG A 249 -65.47 -13.50 43.89
CA ARG A 249 -66.44 -14.60 43.95
C ARG A 249 -66.31 -15.44 45.23
N GLU A 250 -65.22 -15.26 45.97
CA GLU A 250 -64.90 -15.98 47.22
C GLU A 250 -64.97 -15.09 48.47
N ALA A 251 -65.28 -13.80 48.32
CA ALA A 251 -65.45 -12.86 49.42
C ALA A 251 -66.74 -13.17 50.22
N PRO A 252 -66.68 -13.28 51.57
CA PRO A 252 -67.87 -13.48 52.40
C PRO A 252 -68.85 -12.30 52.36
N GLU A 253 -70.13 -12.59 52.59
CA GLU A 253 -71.21 -11.61 52.58
C GLU A 253 -71.09 -10.59 53.71
N GLU A 254 -70.76 -9.33 53.40
CA GLU A 254 -71.23 -8.16 54.17
C GLU A 254 -70.99 -6.84 53.40
N THR A 255 -71.86 -6.52 52.43
CA THR A 255 -72.48 -5.19 52.22
C THR A 255 -73.34 -5.11 50.95
N LEU A 256 -74.66 -5.06 51.15
CA LEU A 256 -75.64 -4.27 50.37
C LEU A 256 -75.62 -4.32 48.82
N SER A 257 -76.52 -5.13 48.24
CA SER A 257 -77.79 -4.61 47.67
C SER A 257 -78.38 -5.60 46.67
N ALA A 258 -79.43 -6.31 47.08
CA ALA A 258 -80.14 -7.26 46.22
C ALA A 258 -81.10 -6.54 45.27
N THR A 259 -80.62 -6.11 44.10
CA THR A 259 -81.51 -5.84 42.95
C THR A 259 -80.75 -6.08 41.63
N SER A 260 -81.35 -6.86 40.72
CA SER A 260 -80.82 -7.23 39.38
C SER A 260 -79.77 -8.37 39.28
N ILE A 261 -79.85 -9.41 40.11
CA ILE A 261 -79.31 -10.74 39.73
C ILE A 261 -80.27 -11.36 38.69
N GLY A 262 -80.14 -10.92 37.43
CA GLY A 262 -81.02 -11.32 36.33
C GLY A 262 -80.35 -11.16 34.97
N THR A 263 -79.77 -12.26 34.48
CA THR A 263 -79.57 -12.67 33.06
C THR A 263 -79.03 -11.67 32.01
N ASN A 264 -78.62 -10.45 32.34
CA ASN A 264 -78.09 -9.50 31.36
C ASN A 264 -76.56 -9.62 31.19
N VAL A 265 -76.14 -10.19 30.05
CA VAL A 265 -74.73 -10.25 29.59
C VAL A 265 -74.06 -8.87 29.65
N THR A 266 -74.82 -7.82 29.33
CA THR A 266 -74.42 -6.40 29.37
C THR A 266 -73.98 -5.93 30.76
N ALA A 267 -74.63 -6.42 31.83
CA ALA A 267 -74.28 -6.04 33.21
C ALA A 267 -72.94 -6.68 33.62
N ARG A 268 -72.75 -7.97 33.33
CA ARG A 268 -71.46 -8.67 33.54
C ARG A 268 -70.33 -8.03 32.72
N TRP A 269 -70.60 -7.64 31.48
CA TRP A 269 -69.65 -6.89 30.65
C TRP A 269 -69.30 -5.52 31.25
N LYS A 270 -70.27 -4.80 31.83
CA LYS A 270 -70.02 -3.51 32.48
C LYS A 270 -69.14 -3.66 33.73
N THR A 271 -69.35 -4.70 34.53
CA THR A 271 -68.49 -5.02 35.68
C THR A 271 -67.10 -5.48 35.26
N PHE A 272 -66.99 -6.34 34.24
CA PHE A 272 -65.71 -6.78 33.68
C PHE A 272 -64.91 -5.61 33.08
N TYR A 273 -65.56 -4.76 32.28
CA TYR A 273 -64.92 -3.57 31.70
C TYR A 273 -64.54 -2.54 32.78
N GLY A 274 -65.34 -2.42 33.84
CA GLY A 274 -64.98 -1.66 35.04
C GLY A 274 -63.69 -2.18 35.69
N LEU A 275 -63.61 -3.49 35.97
CA LEU A 275 -62.43 -4.14 36.53
C LEU A 275 -61.18 -4.03 35.64
N VAL A 276 -61.31 -4.22 34.32
CA VAL A 276 -60.22 -4.02 33.37
C VAL A 276 -59.75 -2.56 33.36
N ARG A 277 -60.69 -1.61 33.30
CA ARG A 277 -60.38 -0.17 33.36
C ARG A 277 -59.70 0.20 34.67
N ASP A 278 -60.16 -0.34 35.79
CA ASP A 278 -59.67 0.03 37.11
C ASP A 278 -58.34 -0.69 37.44
N SER A 279 -58.07 -1.91 36.93
CA SER A 279 -56.72 -2.54 36.95
C SER A 279 -55.71 -1.75 36.09
N ILE A 280 -56.14 -1.24 34.93
CA ILE A 280 -55.33 -0.32 34.09
C ILE A 280 -55.08 1.03 34.82
N ARG A 281 -56.01 1.49 35.66
CA ARG A 281 -55.95 2.78 36.36
C ARG A 281 -55.17 2.72 37.68
N GLU A 282 -55.22 1.61 38.41
CA GLU A 282 -54.45 1.37 39.64
C GLU A 282 -52.96 1.11 39.38
N ARG A 283 -52.60 0.54 38.21
CA ARG A 283 -51.20 0.49 37.74
C ARG A 283 -50.76 1.87 37.26
N SER A 284 -50.57 2.75 38.24
CA SER A 284 -50.15 4.16 38.21
C SER A 284 -49.53 4.68 36.90
N VAL A 285 -49.95 5.90 36.56
CA VAL A 285 -49.38 6.74 35.49
C VAL A 285 -47.85 6.78 35.50
N THR A 286 -47.19 6.60 36.65
CA THR A 286 -45.72 6.52 36.76
C THR A 286 -45.10 5.25 36.14
N ASP A 287 -45.71 4.07 36.28
CA ASP A 287 -45.19 2.82 35.66
C ASP A 287 -45.53 2.78 34.16
N ILE A 288 -46.65 3.42 33.76
CA ILE A 288 -46.96 3.68 32.35
C ILE A 288 -45.93 4.65 31.74
N GLN A 289 -45.62 5.78 32.38
CA GLN A 289 -44.58 6.71 31.92
C GLN A 289 -43.22 6.03 31.81
N ALA A 290 -42.81 5.23 32.81
CA ALA A 290 -41.54 4.50 32.78
C ALA A 290 -41.45 3.48 31.61
N ARG A 291 -42.56 2.82 31.26
CA ARG A 291 -42.61 1.85 30.16
C ARG A 291 -42.82 2.48 28.78
N VAL A 292 -43.47 3.65 28.70
CA VAL A 292 -43.80 4.36 27.45
C VAL A 292 -42.71 5.35 27.01
N LEU A 293 -41.94 5.92 27.94
CA LEU A 293 -40.90 6.92 27.60
C LEU A 293 -39.57 6.32 27.08
N SER A 294 -39.35 5.00 27.18
CA SER A 294 -38.23 4.37 26.45
C SER A 294 -38.45 2.87 26.10
N PRO A 295 -39.36 2.54 25.17
CA PRO A 295 -39.51 1.17 24.64
C PRO A 295 -38.21 0.61 24.08
N LEU A 296 -37.36 1.50 23.54
CA LEU A 296 -36.00 1.21 23.07
C LEU A 296 -35.06 0.81 24.22
N ALA A 297 -35.09 1.48 25.38
CA ALA A 297 -34.21 1.15 26.51
C ALA A 297 -34.62 -0.18 27.16
N LYS A 298 -35.92 -0.44 27.33
CA LYS A 298 -36.42 -1.76 27.78
C LYS A 298 -35.98 -2.88 26.81
N SER A 299 -36.06 -2.62 25.50
CA SER A 299 -35.60 -3.56 24.47
C SER A 299 -34.07 -3.79 24.51
N ARG A 300 -33.27 -2.75 24.75
CA ARG A 300 -31.81 -2.85 24.90
C ARG A 300 -31.41 -3.58 26.18
N SER A 301 -32.13 -3.38 27.29
CA SER A 301 -31.92 -4.11 28.54
C SER A 301 -32.23 -5.61 28.36
N GLU A 302 -33.36 -5.94 27.73
CA GLU A 302 -33.72 -7.32 27.39
C GLU A 302 -32.67 -7.99 26.48
N ALA A 303 -32.22 -7.28 25.44
CA ALA A 303 -31.19 -7.75 24.52
C ALA A 303 -29.82 -7.94 25.22
N ARG A 304 -29.42 -7.03 26.12
CA ARG A 304 -28.21 -7.18 26.95
C ARG A 304 -28.28 -8.42 27.84
N ARG A 305 -29.41 -8.65 28.52
CA ARG A 305 -29.62 -9.84 29.36
C ARG A 305 -29.53 -11.14 28.54
N LYS A 306 -30.18 -11.17 27.37
CA LYS A 306 -30.11 -12.32 26.45
C LYS A 306 -28.69 -12.55 25.91
N GLN A 307 -27.97 -11.48 25.57
CA GLN A 307 -26.58 -11.58 25.14
C GLN A 307 -25.65 -12.09 26.25
N ALA A 308 -25.84 -11.64 27.50
CA ALA A 308 -25.04 -12.09 28.64
C ALA A 308 -25.21 -13.60 28.89
N GLY A 309 -26.44 -14.11 28.84
CA GLY A 309 -26.71 -15.56 28.94
C GLY A 309 -26.03 -16.39 27.85
N LEU A 310 -26.02 -15.92 26.59
CA LEU A 310 -25.30 -16.59 25.50
C LEU A 310 -23.78 -16.53 25.65
N LYS A 311 -23.23 -15.42 26.17
CA LYS A 311 -21.79 -15.28 26.45
C LYS A 311 -21.35 -16.27 27.52
N ARG A 312 -22.06 -16.33 28.67
CA ARG A 312 -21.82 -17.30 29.75
C ARG A 312 -21.93 -18.75 29.27
N LEU A 313 -22.95 -19.10 28.48
CA LEU A 313 -23.09 -20.46 27.92
C LEU A 313 -21.91 -20.86 27.01
N ARG A 314 -21.38 -19.92 26.22
CA ARG A 314 -20.19 -20.12 25.39
C ARG A 314 -18.92 -20.24 26.23
N GLU A 315 -18.78 -19.44 27.28
CA GLU A 315 -17.64 -19.52 28.22
C GLU A 315 -17.60 -20.87 28.95
N MET A 316 -18.73 -21.35 29.49
CA MET A 316 -18.85 -22.69 30.09
C MET A 316 -18.54 -23.81 29.11
N SER A 317 -19.01 -23.70 27.85
CA SER A 317 -18.73 -24.69 26.80
C SER A 317 -17.24 -24.71 26.40
N ALA A 318 -16.54 -23.59 26.52
CA ALA A 318 -15.12 -23.49 26.21
C ALA A 318 -14.23 -23.98 27.36
N SER A 319 -14.57 -23.67 28.62
CA SER A 319 -13.89 -24.22 29.81
C SER A 319 -14.02 -25.75 29.87
N GLY A 320 -15.24 -26.29 29.71
CA GLY A 320 -15.44 -27.75 29.64
C GLY A 320 -14.70 -28.44 28.49
N LEU A 321 -14.50 -27.76 27.35
CA LEU A 321 -13.66 -28.26 26.26
C LEU A 321 -12.17 -28.25 26.64
N GLY A 322 -11.70 -27.19 27.30
CA GLY A 322 -10.32 -27.07 27.80
C GLY A 322 -9.98 -28.16 28.81
N VAL A 323 -10.79 -28.31 29.85
CA VAL A 323 -10.66 -29.37 30.88
C VAL A 323 -10.60 -30.76 30.25
N LEU A 324 -11.43 -31.05 29.24
CA LEU A 324 -11.36 -32.32 28.51
C LEU A 324 -10.05 -32.48 27.74
N MET A 325 -9.54 -31.43 27.10
CA MET A 325 -8.32 -31.49 26.27
C MET A 325 -7.02 -31.57 27.07
N ASP A 326 -7.01 -31.03 28.29
CA ASP A 326 -5.87 -30.99 29.21
C ASP A 326 -5.72 -32.32 29.96
N GLU A 327 -6.82 -32.83 30.53
CA GLU A 327 -6.82 -34.01 31.42
C GLU A 327 -7.42 -35.29 30.81
N GLY A 328 -7.93 -35.22 29.58
CA GLY A 328 -8.53 -36.36 28.89
C GLY A 328 -7.54 -37.08 27.96
N LEU A 329 -7.40 -38.40 28.16
CA LEU A 329 -6.54 -39.28 27.35
C LEU A 329 -5.05 -38.91 27.35
N ASN A 330 -4.55 -38.31 28.44
CA ASN A 330 -3.13 -38.04 28.58
C ASN A 330 -2.37 -39.32 28.96
N PHE A 331 -1.49 -39.79 28.06
CA PHE A 331 -0.63 -40.95 28.27
C PHE A 331 0.83 -40.48 28.26
N ASP A 332 1.42 -40.31 29.45
CA ASP A 332 2.81 -39.85 29.61
C ASP A 332 3.80 -40.77 28.87
N ILE A 333 4.41 -40.25 27.80
CA ILE A 333 5.58 -40.86 27.14
C ILE A 333 6.78 -39.98 27.45
N ALA A 334 7.41 -40.23 28.60
CA ALA A 334 8.62 -39.53 29.02
C ALA A 334 9.84 -40.01 28.21
N GLU A 335 10.37 -39.14 27.34
CA GLU A 335 11.75 -39.27 26.83
C GLU A 335 12.72 -38.59 27.81
N ASP A 336 13.33 -39.35 28.73
CA ASP A 336 14.80 -39.37 28.86
C ASP A 336 15.36 -40.42 29.85
N ASN A 337 16.65 -40.75 29.69
CA ASN A 337 17.33 -41.87 30.36
C ASN A 337 17.64 -41.63 31.85
N THR A 338 17.38 -42.61 32.72
CA THR A 338 18.40 -43.45 33.41
C THR A 338 17.77 -44.30 34.53
N GLY A 339 18.31 -45.50 34.76
CA GLY A 339 17.98 -46.32 35.93
C GLY A 339 16.97 -47.43 35.65
N SER A 340 17.29 -48.62 36.14
CA SER A 340 16.47 -49.83 36.00
C SER A 340 15.26 -49.82 36.92
N HIS A 341 14.05 -49.72 36.37
CA HIS A 341 12.85 -50.43 36.85
C HIS A 341 11.91 -50.65 35.65
N GLY A 342 11.26 -51.82 35.59
CA GLY A 342 10.38 -52.17 34.47
C GLY A 342 9.10 -51.35 34.47
N MET A 343 8.68 -50.88 33.30
CA MET A 343 7.32 -50.38 33.07
C MET A 343 6.33 -51.52 33.34
N ASP A 344 5.53 -51.39 34.39
CA ASP A 344 4.45 -52.32 34.68
C ASP A 344 3.24 -52.01 33.77
N GLY A 345 2.54 -53.04 33.28
CA GLY A 345 1.59 -52.92 32.17
C GLY A 345 0.26 -52.21 32.49
N SER A 346 0.18 -51.48 33.60
CA SER A 346 -1.06 -51.12 34.30
C SER A 346 -1.50 -49.65 34.15
N ASP A 347 -0.59 -48.71 33.85
CA ASP A 347 -0.86 -47.26 33.95
C ASP A 347 -1.89 -46.72 32.93
N TRP A 348 -1.87 -47.20 31.68
CA TRP A 348 -2.78 -46.70 30.63
C TRP A 348 -4.25 -47.01 30.92
N ASN A 349 -4.55 -48.04 31.70
CA ASN A 349 -5.92 -48.35 32.12
C ASN A 349 -6.48 -47.24 33.01
N VAL A 350 -5.68 -46.69 33.92
CA VAL A 350 -6.05 -45.61 34.85
C VAL A 350 -6.39 -44.32 34.09
N VAL A 351 -5.59 -43.98 33.08
CA VAL A 351 -5.87 -42.85 32.16
C VAL A 351 -7.25 -43.00 31.51
N VAL A 352 -7.60 -44.22 31.12
CA VAL A 352 -8.90 -44.53 30.49
C VAL A 352 -10.04 -44.44 31.51
N GLU A 353 -9.89 -44.91 32.75
CA GLU A 353 -10.90 -44.74 33.81
C GLU A 353 -11.15 -43.24 34.08
N ARG A 354 -10.07 -42.46 34.29
CA ARG A 354 -10.12 -41.00 34.55
C ARG A 354 -10.78 -40.24 33.40
N SER A 355 -10.44 -40.57 32.16
CA SER A 355 -11.05 -39.97 30.96
C SER A 355 -12.55 -40.23 30.86
N VAL A 356 -13.03 -41.41 31.24
CA VAL A 356 -14.48 -41.74 31.20
C VAL A 356 -15.26 -40.94 32.24
N ALA A 357 -14.73 -40.79 33.46
CA ALA A 357 -15.38 -39.97 34.48
C ALA A 357 -15.38 -38.48 34.11
N LEU A 358 -14.27 -37.96 33.58
CA LEU A 358 -14.13 -36.57 33.14
C LEU A 358 -15.18 -36.21 32.07
N MET A 359 -15.38 -37.09 31.08
CA MET A 359 -16.42 -36.94 30.06
C MET A 359 -17.83 -36.85 30.66
N ASP A 360 -18.14 -37.67 31.67
CA ASP A 360 -19.45 -37.71 32.32
C ASP A 360 -19.71 -36.44 33.13
N THR A 361 -18.75 -36.04 33.97
CA THR A 361 -18.85 -34.88 34.87
C THR A 361 -18.93 -33.55 34.10
N VAL A 362 -18.12 -33.37 33.06
CA VAL A 362 -18.16 -32.18 32.21
C VAL A 362 -19.53 -32.04 31.51
N LEU A 363 -20.05 -33.11 30.93
CA LEU A 363 -21.34 -33.08 30.22
C LEU A 363 -22.52 -32.63 31.10
N ARG A 364 -22.53 -33.02 32.38
CA ARG A 364 -23.57 -32.69 33.34
C ARG A 364 -23.53 -31.23 33.78
N ASN A 365 -22.34 -30.67 33.97
CA ASN A 365 -22.17 -29.36 34.59
C ASN A 365 -22.05 -28.19 33.60
N VAL A 366 -21.61 -28.40 32.34
CA VAL A 366 -21.40 -27.33 31.34
C VAL A 366 -22.67 -26.52 31.02
N THR A 367 -23.87 -27.09 31.18
CA THR A 367 -25.14 -26.39 30.92
C THR A 367 -25.71 -25.62 32.11
N ALA A 368 -25.08 -25.68 33.29
CA ALA A 368 -25.51 -24.94 34.47
C ALA A 368 -25.10 -23.46 34.38
N LEU A 369 -26.05 -22.57 34.06
CA LEU A 369 -25.77 -21.13 33.88
C LEU A 369 -25.78 -20.31 35.19
N GLU A 370 -25.92 -20.96 36.34
CA GLU A 370 -26.01 -20.30 37.65
C GLU A 370 -24.63 -20.23 38.34
N THR A 371 -23.81 -21.27 38.22
CA THR A 371 -22.45 -21.39 38.79
C THR A 371 -21.39 -20.61 37.99
N GLY A 372 -20.34 -20.15 38.68
CA GLY A 372 -19.20 -19.46 38.06
C GLY A 372 -18.32 -20.40 37.22
N VAL A 373 -17.46 -19.86 36.34
CA VAL A 373 -16.56 -20.69 35.52
C VAL A 373 -15.48 -21.38 36.39
N SER A 374 -14.91 -20.66 37.37
CA SER A 374 -13.97 -21.24 38.34
C SER A 374 -14.63 -22.29 39.23
N GLU A 375 -15.82 -21.97 39.76
CA GLU A 375 -16.63 -22.87 40.58
C GLU A 375 -17.03 -24.15 39.80
N PHE A 376 -17.30 -24.03 38.49
CA PHE A 376 -17.50 -25.17 37.61
C PHE A 376 -16.25 -26.06 37.49
N GLU A 377 -15.07 -25.48 37.30
CA GLU A 377 -13.81 -26.22 37.26
C GLU A 377 -13.55 -26.94 38.59
N ASP A 378 -13.64 -26.23 39.72
CA ASP A 378 -13.48 -26.81 41.07
C ASP A 378 -14.45 -27.98 41.31
N ILE A 379 -15.73 -27.84 40.91
CA ILE A 379 -16.74 -28.91 40.99
C ILE A 379 -16.34 -30.10 40.10
N VAL A 380 -15.82 -29.87 38.89
CA VAL A 380 -15.42 -30.95 37.97
C VAL A 380 -14.23 -31.72 38.54
N PHE A 381 -13.19 -31.05 39.04
CA PHE A 381 -12.01 -31.73 39.59
C PHE A 381 -12.31 -32.47 40.89
N ALA A 382 -13.07 -31.88 41.81
CA ALA A 382 -13.53 -32.56 43.02
C ALA A 382 -14.36 -33.81 42.68
N SER A 383 -15.34 -33.67 41.78
CA SER A 383 -16.22 -34.79 41.39
C SER A 383 -15.50 -35.93 40.64
N VAL A 384 -14.36 -35.67 40.01
CA VAL A 384 -13.53 -36.71 39.35
C VAL A 384 -12.54 -37.35 40.33
N ALA A 385 -12.03 -36.60 41.32
CA ALA A 385 -11.19 -37.15 42.39
C ALA A 385 -11.99 -38.05 43.35
N ASP A 386 -13.19 -37.61 43.73
CA ASP A 386 -14.11 -38.34 44.62
C ASP A 386 -14.90 -39.46 43.90
N ASP A 387 -14.60 -39.75 42.63
CA ASP A 387 -15.31 -40.78 41.87
C ASP A 387 -15.02 -42.19 42.45
N PRO A 388 -16.05 -42.93 42.91
CA PRO A 388 -15.87 -44.20 43.59
C PRO A 388 -15.37 -45.33 42.66
N GLU A 389 -15.41 -45.16 41.34
CA GLU A 389 -14.81 -46.10 40.39
C GLU A 389 -13.29 -45.86 40.24
N ILE A 390 -12.83 -44.60 40.40
CA ILE A 390 -11.42 -44.19 40.26
C ILE A 390 -10.64 -44.37 41.56
N SER A 391 -11.21 -44.03 42.72
CA SER A 391 -10.52 -44.02 44.03
C SER A 391 -10.19 -45.42 44.61
N SER A 392 -10.04 -46.43 43.76
CA SER A 392 -9.85 -47.84 44.12
C SER A 392 -8.39 -48.24 44.39
N ARG A 393 -7.76 -47.60 45.40
CA ARG A 393 -6.52 -48.10 46.04
C ARG A 393 -6.75 -48.87 47.36
N SER A 394 -8.01 -49.09 47.78
CA SER A 394 -8.33 -49.66 49.10
C SER A 394 -9.46 -50.70 49.17
N MET A 395 -9.83 -51.36 48.06
CA MET A 395 -10.86 -52.42 48.06
C MET A 395 -10.37 -53.75 47.48
N GLY A 396 -10.88 -54.86 48.02
CA GLY A 396 -10.27 -56.19 47.90
C GLY A 396 -10.43 -56.91 46.55
N MET A 397 -9.66 -58.00 46.39
CA MET A 397 -9.49 -58.85 45.19
C MET A 397 -10.78 -59.29 44.45
N GLY A 398 -11.96 -59.19 45.06
CA GLY A 398 -13.22 -59.59 44.43
C GLY A 398 -13.74 -58.63 43.34
N GLU A 399 -13.49 -57.32 43.45
CA GLU A 399 -14.15 -56.32 42.59
C GLU A 399 -13.34 -55.83 41.38
N LEU A 400 -12.05 -56.19 41.32
CA LEU A 400 -11.18 -55.94 40.15
C LEU A 400 -11.62 -56.69 38.87
N ARG A 401 -12.55 -57.64 38.99
CA ARG A 401 -12.96 -58.57 37.92
C ARG A 401 -13.84 -57.95 36.83
N ASP A 402 -14.55 -56.86 37.12
CA ASP A 402 -15.60 -56.29 36.25
C ASP A 402 -15.35 -54.83 35.79
N LYS A 403 -14.17 -54.25 36.07
CA LYS A 403 -13.85 -52.84 35.74
C LYS A 403 -14.12 -52.45 34.27
N PRO A 404 -13.63 -53.18 33.25
CA PRO A 404 -13.92 -52.87 31.84
C PRO A 404 -15.42 -52.88 31.51
N ALA A 405 -16.19 -53.79 32.12
CA ALA A 405 -17.62 -53.91 31.89
C ALA A 405 -18.40 -52.73 32.49
N LYS A 406 -18.00 -52.25 33.68
CA LYS A 406 -18.56 -51.03 34.31
C LYS A 406 -18.27 -49.78 33.46
N LEU A 407 -17.02 -49.59 33.04
CA LEU A 407 -16.62 -48.47 32.16
C LEU A 407 -17.33 -48.49 30.80
N CYS A 408 -17.47 -49.67 30.18
CA CYS A 408 -18.23 -49.83 28.93
C CYS A 408 -19.70 -49.43 29.09
N LYS A 409 -20.34 -49.79 30.21
CA LYS A 409 -21.71 -49.37 30.54
C LYS A 409 -21.82 -47.86 30.79
N ARG A 410 -20.81 -47.25 31.42
CA ARG A 410 -20.73 -45.79 31.63
C ARG A 410 -20.56 -45.02 30.31
N LEU A 411 -19.68 -45.50 29.42
CA LEU A 411 -19.56 -45.01 28.03
C LEU A 411 -20.88 -45.13 27.25
N GLN A 412 -21.58 -46.25 27.39
CA GLN A 412 -22.88 -46.45 26.76
C GLN A 412 -23.93 -45.44 27.28
N ASN A 413 -23.92 -45.10 28.58
CA ASN A 413 -24.78 -44.06 29.15
C ASN A 413 -24.41 -42.65 28.65
N ILE A 414 -23.12 -42.32 28.56
CA ILE A 414 -22.63 -41.05 28.00
C ILE A 414 -23.14 -40.86 26.56
N LEU A 415 -22.97 -41.86 25.70
CA LEU A 415 -23.37 -41.83 24.29
C LEU A 415 -24.89 -41.83 24.08
N SER A 416 -25.63 -42.63 24.86
CA SER A 416 -27.08 -42.80 24.67
C SER A 416 -27.93 -41.76 25.39
N THR A 417 -27.43 -41.18 26.49
CA THR A 417 -28.23 -40.37 27.41
C THR A 417 -27.63 -38.98 27.62
N HIS A 418 -26.36 -38.88 28.05
CA HIS A 418 -25.81 -37.57 28.46
C HIS A 418 -25.52 -36.64 27.28
N ILE A 419 -24.93 -37.14 26.18
CA ILE A 419 -24.70 -36.33 24.98
C ILE A 419 -26.03 -35.84 24.36
N PRO A 420 -27.07 -36.69 24.15
CA PRO A 420 -28.38 -36.22 23.70
C PRO A 420 -29.06 -35.23 24.65
N ALA A 421 -28.98 -35.45 25.96
CA ALA A 421 -29.56 -34.53 26.96
C ALA A 421 -28.86 -33.17 26.95
N HIS A 422 -27.52 -33.14 26.87
CA HIS A 422 -26.73 -31.92 26.74
C HIS A 422 -27.12 -31.13 25.49
N VAL A 423 -27.21 -31.78 24.33
CA VAL A 423 -27.63 -31.14 23.08
C VAL A 423 -29.05 -30.57 23.17
N GLN A 424 -29.99 -31.27 23.83
CA GLN A 424 -31.35 -30.76 24.06
C GLN A 424 -31.38 -29.55 25.01
N ALA A 425 -30.67 -29.61 26.14
CA ALA A 425 -30.57 -28.51 27.10
C ALA A 425 -29.94 -27.26 26.47
N GLN A 426 -28.86 -27.43 25.71
CA GLN A 426 -28.19 -26.34 25.01
C GLN A 426 -29.06 -25.74 23.89
N GLN A 427 -29.83 -26.56 23.16
CA GLN A 427 -30.84 -26.08 22.21
C GLN A 427 -31.96 -25.29 22.89
N HIS A 428 -32.43 -25.73 24.06
CA HIS A 428 -33.44 -25.03 24.85
C HIS A 428 -32.95 -23.65 25.32
N LEU A 429 -31.79 -23.59 25.99
CA LEU A 429 -31.15 -22.34 26.42
C LEU A 429 -30.88 -21.39 25.23
N ARG A 430 -30.42 -21.95 24.11
CA ARG A 430 -30.23 -21.19 22.88
C ARG A 430 -31.55 -20.67 22.28
N SER A 431 -32.66 -21.37 22.43
CA SER A 431 -33.99 -20.87 22.00
C SER A 431 -34.50 -19.73 22.88
N GLN A 432 -34.16 -19.74 24.17
CA GLN A 432 -34.55 -18.75 25.17
C GLN A 432 -33.75 -17.43 25.04
N TYR A 433 -32.43 -17.54 24.84
CA TYR A 433 -31.51 -16.39 24.77
C TYR A 433 -31.11 -15.98 23.34
N GLY A 434 -31.37 -16.83 22.35
CA GLY A 434 -31.06 -16.60 20.94
C GLY A 434 -31.94 -15.54 20.26
N ARG A 435 -31.62 -15.28 18.99
CA ARG A 435 -32.35 -14.31 18.16
C ARG A 435 -33.80 -14.76 17.86
N PRO A 436 -34.74 -13.83 17.65
CA PRO A 436 -36.13 -14.17 17.34
C PRO A 436 -36.32 -15.07 16.12
N SER A 437 -37.46 -15.76 16.08
CA SER A 437 -37.85 -16.62 14.95
C SER A 437 -37.91 -15.85 13.63
N ARG A 438 -37.85 -16.58 12.50
CA ARG A 438 -37.89 -15.95 11.16
C ARG A 438 -39.20 -15.19 10.93
N LEU A 439 -40.32 -15.69 11.44
CA LEU A 439 -41.63 -15.05 11.33
C LEU A 439 -41.60 -13.65 11.98
N VAL A 440 -41.07 -13.55 13.20
CA VAL A 440 -40.93 -12.28 13.94
C VAL A 440 -40.02 -11.28 13.21
N ARG A 441 -38.96 -11.75 12.54
CA ARG A 441 -38.02 -10.87 11.83
C ARG A 441 -38.49 -10.41 10.44
N TYR A 442 -39.26 -11.23 9.72
CA TYR A 442 -39.59 -10.98 8.32
C TYR A 442 -41.06 -10.66 8.02
N TRP A 443 -41.96 -10.65 9.02
CA TRP A 443 -43.37 -10.30 8.78
C TRP A 443 -43.52 -8.90 8.15
N LEU A 444 -42.80 -7.89 8.64
CA LEU A 444 -42.91 -6.52 8.15
C LEU A 444 -42.46 -6.39 6.67
N PRO A 445 -41.26 -6.86 6.24
CA PRO A 445 -40.91 -6.95 4.82
C PRO A 445 -41.86 -7.81 3.99
N ALA A 446 -42.35 -8.93 4.52
CA ALA A 446 -43.26 -9.81 3.78
C ALA A 446 -44.60 -9.14 3.50
N THR A 447 -45.18 -8.43 4.49
CA THR A 447 -46.40 -7.63 4.32
C THR A 447 -46.19 -6.49 3.33
N ALA A 448 -45.04 -5.78 3.40
CA ALA A 448 -44.71 -4.72 2.45
C ALA A 448 -44.57 -5.26 1.01
N LEU A 449 -43.95 -6.42 0.81
CA LEU A 449 -43.84 -7.09 -0.49
C LEU A 449 -45.22 -7.50 -1.04
N LEU A 450 -46.09 -8.04 -0.18
CA LEU A 450 -47.45 -8.46 -0.55
C LEU A 450 -48.28 -7.26 -1.02
N LEU A 451 -48.22 -6.14 -0.28
CA LEU A 451 -48.94 -4.90 -0.61
C LEU A 451 -48.37 -4.16 -1.84
N SER A 452 -47.08 -4.32 -2.15
CA SER A 452 -46.43 -3.68 -3.33
C SER A 452 -46.42 -4.56 -4.59
N SER A 453 -46.84 -5.81 -4.50
CA SER A 453 -46.87 -6.79 -5.59
C SER A 453 -47.62 -6.31 -6.85
N THR A 454 -48.76 -5.63 -6.66
CA THR A 454 -49.57 -5.04 -7.75
C THR A 454 -48.86 -3.92 -8.49
N THR A 455 -48.11 -3.07 -7.78
CA THR A 455 -47.33 -1.97 -8.35
C THR A 455 -46.14 -2.48 -9.15
N ILE A 456 -45.42 -3.47 -8.60
CA ILE A 456 -44.28 -4.12 -9.28
C ILE A 456 -44.74 -4.79 -10.59
N LEU A 457 -45.85 -5.54 -10.55
CA LEU A 457 -46.42 -6.18 -11.73
C LEU A 457 -46.79 -5.16 -12.82
N ARG A 458 -47.39 -4.02 -12.42
CA ARG A 458 -47.78 -2.95 -13.35
C ARG A 458 -46.57 -2.29 -14.02
N ILE A 459 -45.45 -2.12 -13.30
CA ILE A 459 -44.19 -1.59 -13.86
C ILE A 459 -43.58 -2.58 -14.87
N VAL A 460 -43.53 -3.87 -14.55
CA VAL A 460 -42.97 -4.91 -15.43
C VAL A 460 -43.76 -5.03 -16.74
N VAL A 461 -45.10 -5.03 -16.66
CA VAL A 461 -45.95 -5.08 -17.87
C VAL A 461 -45.78 -3.83 -18.74
N ASN A 462 -45.78 -2.64 -18.14
CA ASN A 462 -45.63 -1.38 -18.88
C ASN A 462 -44.21 -1.17 -19.47
N ARG A 463 -43.19 -1.88 -18.99
CA ARG A 463 -41.80 -1.80 -19.48
C ARG A 463 -41.40 -2.96 -20.41
N LYS A 464 -42.31 -3.88 -20.77
CA LYS A 464 -42.03 -5.10 -21.55
C LYS A 464 -41.17 -4.87 -22.80
N ALA A 465 -41.46 -3.83 -23.58
CA ALA A 465 -40.68 -3.50 -24.79
C ALA A 465 -39.23 -3.07 -24.48
N ALA A 466 -39.04 -2.25 -23.44
CA ALA A 466 -37.71 -1.83 -23.00
C ALA A 466 -36.88 -2.99 -22.41
N ILE A 467 -37.54 -3.94 -21.74
CA ILE A 467 -36.92 -5.17 -21.23
C ILE A 467 -36.47 -6.07 -22.38
N LEU A 468 -37.28 -6.22 -23.43
CA LEU A 468 -36.90 -6.97 -24.64
C LEU A 468 -35.72 -6.33 -25.37
N GLN A 469 -35.69 -4.99 -25.49
CA GLN A 469 -34.55 -4.28 -26.06
C GLN A 469 -33.28 -4.50 -25.25
N TRP A 470 -33.33 -4.36 -23.91
CA TRP A 470 -32.20 -4.64 -23.02
C TRP A 470 -31.65 -6.06 -23.15
N ILE A 471 -32.52 -7.06 -23.37
CA ILE A 471 -32.10 -8.45 -23.59
C ILE A 471 -31.40 -8.61 -24.95
N GLN A 472 -31.85 -7.93 -25.99
CA GLN A 472 -31.21 -7.93 -27.31
C GLN A 472 -29.84 -7.22 -27.28
N ASP A 473 -29.78 -6.02 -26.69
CA ASP A 473 -28.56 -5.22 -26.57
C ASP A 473 -27.50 -5.93 -25.71
N LEU A 474 -27.91 -6.63 -24.65
CA LEU A 474 -27.03 -7.48 -23.85
C LEU A 474 -26.49 -8.67 -24.68
N GLY A 475 -27.34 -9.29 -25.49
CA GLY A 475 -26.98 -10.39 -26.38
C GLY A 475 -25.91 -10.02 -27.41
N SER A 476 -26.08 -8.89 -28.11
CA SER A 476 -25.07 -8.40 -29.06
C SER A 476 -23.77 -8.01 -28.36
N THR A 477 -23.84 -7.33 -27.20
CA THR A 477 -22.66 -6.95 -26.42
C THR A 477 -21.84 -8.17 -25.97
N MET A 478 -22.50 -9.26 -25.56
CA MET A 478 -21.83 -10.51 -25.20
C MET A 478 -21.17 -11.20 -26.41
N GLN A 479 -21.80 -11.15 -27.59
CA GLN A 479 -21.24 -11.71 -28.82
C GLN A 479 -20.00 -10.93 -29.28
N ASP A 480 -20.09 -9.60 -29.32
CA ASP A 480 -18.98 -8.72 -29.71
C ASP A 480 -17.80 -8.82 -28.73
N PHE A 481 -18.07 -8.96 -27.44
CA PHE A 481 -17.03 -9.21 -26.44
C PHE A 481 -16.30 -10.52 -26.71
N TRP A 482 -17.04 -11.63 -26.89
CA TRP A 482 -16.45 -12.95 -27.11
C TRP A 482 -15.59 -13.02 -28.39
N MET A 483 -16.08 -12.44 -29.49
CA MET A 483 -15.36 -12.48 -30.77
C MET A 483 -14.09 -11.60 -30.73
N ASN A 484 -14.22 -10.33 -30.33
CA ASN A 484 -13.12 -9.37 -30.43
C ASN A 484 -12.05 -9.52 -29.34
N TRP A 485 -12.41 -9.96 -28.13
CA TRP A 485 -11.49 -9.99 -26.97
C TRP A 485 -10.97 -11.37 -26.60
N ILE A 486 -11.55 -12.44 -27.16
CA ILE A 486 -11.14 -13.83 -26.85
C ILE A 486 -10.83 -14.60 -28.12
N VAL A 487 -11.78 -14.73 -29.04
CA VAL A 487 -11.61 -15.59 -30.23
C VAL A 487 -10.53 -15.07 -31.16
N ASP A 488 -10.60 -13.81 -31.60
CA ASP A 488 -9.67 -13.29 -32.59
C ASP A 488 -8.24 -13.04 -32.06
N PRO A 489 -8.01 -12.58 -30.82
CA PRO A 489 -6.68 -12.57 -30.22
C PRO A 489 -6.09 -13.98 -30.09
N THR A 490 -6.89 -14.97 -29.68
CA THR A 490 -6.42 -16.38 -29.57
C THR A 490 -6.05 -16.95 -30.93
N LYS A 491 -6.83 -16.68 -31.99
CA LYS A 491 -6.47 -17.08 -33.38
C LYS A 491 -5.14 -16.46 -33.83
N LYS A 492 -4.88 -15.18 -33.52
CA LYS A 492 -3.62 -14.51 -33.84
C LYS A 492 -2.44 -15.19 -33.12
N ILE A 493 -2.54 -15.39 -31.81
CA ILE A 493 -1.52 -16.08 -31.00
C ILE A 493 -1.23 -17.49 -31.57
N ILE A 494 -2.27 -18.28 -31.88
CA ILE A 494 -2.10 -19.62 -32.47
C ILE A 494 -1.39 -19.53 -33.83
N LYS A 495 -1.72 -18.54 -34.67
CA LYS A 495 -1.06 -18.34 -35.97
C LYS A 495 0.42 -17.95 -35.82
N THR A 496 0.76 -17.12 -34.84
CA THR A 496 2.16 -16.72 -34.54
C THR A 496 2.97 -17.90 -34.00
N ILE A 497 2.40 -18.71 -33.09
CA ILE A 497 3.06 -19.90 -32.49
C ILE A 497 3.25 -21.01 -33.51
N ARG A 498 2.24 -21.31 -34.33
CA ARG A 498 2.19 -22.51 -35.19
C ARG A 498 2.91 -22.32 -36.54
N HIS A 499 3.96 -21.49 -36.57
CA HIS A 499 4.86 -21.21 -37.71
C HIS A 499 4.53 -21.97 -39.00
N ASP A 500 3.80 -21.32 -39.92
CA ASP A 500 3.70 -21.84 -41.30
C ASP A 500 5.11 -21.87 -41.90
N GLU A 501 5.59 -23.07 -42.24
CA GLU A 501 6.93 -23.30 -42.80
C GLU A 501 7.14 -22.63 -44.18
N GLY A 502 6.10 -22.01 -44.75
CA GLY A 502 6.10 -21.29 -46.03
C GLY A 502 6.14 -19.76 -45.95
N SER A 503 6.58 -19.14 -44.85
CA SER A 503 6.73 -17.68 -44.78
C SER A 503 7.94 -17.21 -45.63
N GLU A 504 7.66 -16.73 -46.85
CA GLU A 504 8.66 -16.37 -47.88
C GLU A 504 9.86 -15.56 -47.35
N VAL A 505 9.62 -14.56 -46.49
CA VAL A 505 10.64 -13.66 -45.96
C VAL A 505 11.68 -14.38 -45.07
N ALA A 506 11.26 -15.41 -44.33
CA ALA A 506 12.16 -16.18 -43.46
C ALA A 506 12.99 -17.22 -44.24
N ILE A 507 12.51 -17.65 -45.41
CA ILE A 507 13.23 -18.56 -46.31
C ILE A 507 14.32 -17.80 -47.06
N MET A 508 13.99 -16.65 -47.63
CA MET A 508 14.96 -15.81 -48.37
C MET A 508 16.17 -15.40 -47.51
N SER A 509 15.96 -15.02 -46.24
CA SER A 509 17.07 -14.62 -45.37
C SER A 509 17.99 -15.78 -44.98
N ARG A 510 17.46 -17.01 -44.84
CA ARG A 510 18.28 -18.20 -44.54
C ARG A 510 19.13 -18.65 -45.72
N GLU A 511 18.60 -18.58 -46.95
CA GLU A 511 19.35 -18.96 -48.14
C GLU A 511 20.39 -17.90 -48.52
N SER A 512 20.05 -16.60 -48.42
CA SER A 512 21.00 -15.48 -48.61
C SER A 512 22.17 -15.58 -47.63
N LEU A 513 21.86 -15.68 -46.33
CA LEU A 513 22.87 -15.74 -45.27
C LEU A 513 23.83 -16.91 -45.45
N LYS A 514 23.33 -18.06 -45.90
CA LYS A 514 24.16 -19.23 -46.16
C LYS A 514 25.11 -18.97 -47.34
N GLY A 515 24.60 -18.44 -48.45
CA GLY A 515 25.40 -18.09 -49.62
C GLY A 515 26.50 -17.06 -49.32
N ASP A 516 26.19 -16.03 -48.54
CA ASP A 516 27.16 -15.01 -48.15
C ASP A 516 28.20 -15.54 -47.14
N ARG A 517 27.81 -16.39 -46.18
CA ARG A 517 28.76 -17.05 -45.27
C ARG A 517 29.70 -17.99 -46.01
N ASP A 518 29.18 -18.81 -46.92
CA ASP A 518 29.96 -19.72 -47.76
C ASP A 518 30.87 -18.93 -48.75
N SER A 519 30.55 -17.65 -49.04
CA SER A 519 31.40 -16.74 -49.80
C SER A 519 32.50 -16.12 -48.94
N LEU A 520 32.17 -15.63 -47.75
CA LEU A 520 33.12 -15.08 -46.77
C LEU A 520 34.15 -16.12 -46.35
N GLU A 521 33.72 -17.36 -46.10
CA GLU A 521 34.59 -18.50 -45.78
C GLU A 521 35.68 -18.70 -46.86
N ARG A 522 35.28 -18.74 -48.13
CA ARG A 522 36.22 -18.88 -49.27
C ARG A 522 37.18 -17.71 -49.37
N MET A 523 36.70 -16.47 -49.34
CA MET A 523 37.57 -15.29 -49.49
C MET A 523 38.62 -15.19 -48.37
N VAL A 524 38.28 -15.59 -47.14
CA VAL A 524 39.22 -15.58 -46.01
C VAL A 524 40.24 -16.72 -46.11
N VAL A 525 39.81 -17.92 -46.53
CA VAL A 525 40.72 -19.05 -46.75
C VAL A 525 41.71 -18.76 -47.88
N ASP A 526 41.23 -18.25 -49.02
CA ASP A 526 42.08 -17.85 -50.16
C ASP A 526 43.12 -16.79 -49.72
N PHE A 527 42.69 -15.78 -48.97
CA PHE A 527 43.59 -14.75 -48.45
C PHE A 527 44.65 -15.30 -47.49
N ALA A 528 44.29 -16.26 -46.63
CA ALA A 528 45.22 -16.88 -45.68
C ALA A 528 46.26 -17.79 -46.38
N ILE A 529 45.88 -18.42 -47.49
CA ILE A 529 46.79 -19.21 -48.35
C ILE A 529 47.77 -18.30 -49.08
N ASP A 530 47.28 -17.20 -49.67
CA ASP A 530 48.11 -16.25 -50.42
C ASP A 530 49.06 -15.44 -49.52
N ASN A 531 48.74 -15.27 -48.23
CA ASN A 531 49.55 -14.53 -47.24
C ASN A 531 49.93 -15.34 -45.98
N PRO A 532 50.79 -16.38 -46.07
CA PRO A 532 51.16 -17.23 -44.92
C PRO A 532 51.84 -16.49 -43.76
N GLN A 533 52.48 -15.36 -44.04
CA GLN A 533 53.15 -14.51 -43.04
C GLN A 533 52.14 -13.73 -42.15
N ALA A 534 50.88 -13.59 -42.57
CA ALA A 534 49.86 -12.84 -41.83
C ALA A 534 49.09 -13.70 -40.83
N SER A 535 48.94 -15.00 -41.12
CA SER A 535 48.29 -15.99 -40.23
C SER A 535 49.18 -16.43 -39.05
N GLY A 536 50.41 -15.92 -38.94
CA GLY A 536 51.32 -16.17 -37.82
C GLY A 536 52.02 -17.54 -37.87
N MET A 537 51.78 -18.34 -38.91
CA MET A 537 52.36 -19.66 -39.10
C MET A 537 53.39 -19.62 -40.24
N GLY A 538 54.68 -19.56 -39.87
CA GLY A 538 55.78 -19.43 -40.83
C GLY A 538 56.06 -20.71 -41.64
N GLY A 539 55.27 -20.95 -42.68
CA GLY A 539 55.46 -22.05 -43.64
C GLY A 539 54.33 -22.16 -44.65
N SER A 540 54.47 -23.04 -45.64
CA SER A 540 53.35 -23.43 -46.52
C SER A 540 52.29 -24.19 -45.70
N LEU A 541 51.05 -23.72 -45.72
CA LEU A 541 49.96 -24.30 -44.94
C LEU A 541 49.63 -25.74 -45.39
N SER A 542 49.40 -26.64 -44.43
CA SER A 542 48.84 -27.97 -44.68
C SER A 542 47.31 -27.93 -44.76
N GLU A 543 46.71 -28.96 -45.36
CA GLU A 543 45.24 -29.16 -45.41
C GLU A 543 44.59 -29.05 -44.02
N GLU A 544 45.24 -29.57 -42.97
CA GLU A 544 44.73 -29.52 -41.60
C GLU A 544 44.66 -28.08 -41.06
N HIS A 545 45.65 -27.23 -41.35
CA HIS A 545 45.61 -25.81 -40.96
C HIS A 545 44.54 -25.03 -41.74
N ILE A 546 44.29 -25.39 -43.01
CA ILE A 546 43.22 -24.79 -43.82
C ILE A 546 41.84 -25.17 -43.25
N ALA A 547 41.66 -26.42 -42.79
CA ALA A 547 40.45 -26.86 -42.11
C ALA A 547 40.24 -26.14 -40.74
N GLU A 548 41.30 -25.89 -39.99
CA GLU A 548 41.24 -25.14 -38.73
C GLU A 548 40.86 -23.66 -38.95
N ILE A 549 41.46 -23.01 -39.94
CA ILE A 549 41.10 -21.63 -40.33
C ILE A 549 39.63 -21.58 -40.76
N ARG A 550 39.17 -22.54 -41.55
CA ARG A 550 37.76 -22.66 -41.96
C ARG A 550 36.81 -22.78 -40.77
N ALA A 551 37.15 -23.58 -39.76
CA ALA A 551 36.37 -23.71 -38.53
C ALA A 551 36.31 -22.37 -37.76
N LYS A 552 37.45 -21.69 -37.57
CA LYS A 552 37.54 -20.38 -36.89
C LYS A 552 36.74 -19.29 -37.60
N VAL A 553 36.77 -19.24 -38.93
CA VAL A 553 35.96 -18.29 -39.72
C VAL A 553 34.47 -18.56 -39.58
N LYS A 554 34.06 -19.84 -39.51
CA LYS A 554 32.66 -20.24 -39.28
C LYS A 554 32.14 -19.84 -37.89
N GLU A 555 33.03 -19.83 -36.89
CA GLU A 555 32.80 -19.30 -35.54
C GLU A 555 32.88 -17.76 -35.46
N GLY A 556 33.32 -17.08 -36.53
CA GLY A 556 33.36 -15.63 -36.65
C GLY A 556 34.72 -14.97 -36.31
N ASP A 557 35.75 -15.76 -36.02
CA ASP A 557 37.10 -15.25 -35.75
C ASP A 557 37.86 -14.92 -37.05
N LEU A 558 38.01 -13.61 -37.30
CA LEU A 558 38.76 -13.06 -38.44
C LEU A 558 40.08 -12.38 -38.02
N THR A 559 40.58 -12.67 -36.81
CA THR A 559 41.82 -12.08 -36.27
C THR A 559 43.02 -12.11 -37.23
N PRO A 560 43.27 -13.19 -38.03
CA PRO A 560 44.35 -13.20 -39.02
C PRO A 560 44.23 -12.11 -40.10
N VAL A 561 43.01 -11.86 -40.60
CA VAL A 561 42.76 -10.88 -41.67
C VAL A 561 42.84 -9.45 -41.12
N LEU A 562 42.32 -9.23 -39.90
CA LEU A 562 42.37 -7.93 -39.23
C LEU A 562 43.81 -7.47 -38.95
N ARG A 563 44.68 -8.39 -38.52
CA ARG A 563 46.11 -8.09 -38.33
C ARG A 563 46.85 -7.76 -39.63
N ALA A 564 46.48 -8.39 -40.74
CA ALA A 564 47.01 -8.03 -42.06
C ALA A 564 46.58 -6.60 -42.45
N TYR A 565 45.29 -6.31 -42.33
CA TYR A 565 44.70 -5.01 -42.62
C TYR A 565 45.33 -3.87 -41.79
N GLU A 566 45.48 -4.04 -40.47
CA GLU A 566 46.15 -3.07 -39.60
C GLU A 566 47.63 -2.81 -39.99
N LYS A 567 48.32 -3.84 -40.48
CA LYS A 567 49.71 -3.74 -40.92
C LYS A 567 49.83 -2.97 -42.23
N ASP A 568 48.94 -3.22 -43.19
CA ASP A 568 48.94 -2.56 -44.49
C ASP A 568 48.41 -1.11 -44.43
N LEU A 569 47.48 -0.82 -43.51
CA LEU A 569 47.05 0.54 -43.18
C LEU A 569 48.21 1.46 -42.73
N ARG A 570 49.28 0.90 -42.15
CA ARG A 570 50.48 1.68 -41.79
C ARG A 570 51.31 2.11 -43.01
N ARG A 571 51.07 1.55 -44.20
CA ARG A 571 51.74 1.88 -45.47
C ARG A 571 50.75 1.80 -46.66
N PRO A 572 49.71 2.64 -46.69
CA PRO A 572 48.53 2.44 -47.52
C PRO A 572 48.82 2.41 -49.04
N PHE A 573 49.74 3.26 -49.51
CA PHE A 573 50.12 3.30 -50.93
C PHE A 573 50.81 2.01 -51.41
N VAL A 574 51.58 1.33 -50.55
CA VAL A 574 52.29 0.09 -50.92
C VAL A 574 51.33 -1.11 -50.87
N GLY A 575 50.48 -1.19 -49.83
CA GLY A 575 49.46 -2.25 -49.71
C GLY A 575 48.40 -2.20 -50.82
N THR A 576 48.07 -0.99 -51.31
CA THR A 576 47.12 -0.82 -52.43
C THR A 576 47.71 -1.34 -53.75
N VAL A 577 48.97 -1.00 -54.06
CA VAL A 577 49.64 -1.43 -55.31
C VAL A 577 49.88 -2.95 -55.35
N ARG A 578 50.05 -3.59 -54.18
CA ARG A 578 50.19 -5.05 -54.06
C ARG A 578 48.86 -5.81 -54.14
N GLY A 579 47.73 -5.12 -53.99
CA GLY A 579 46.37 -5.69 -54.04
C GLY A 579 45.83 -6.22 -52.70
N ASP A 580 46.70 -6.50 -51.72
CA ASP A 580 46.34 -7.08 -50.42
C ASP A 580 45.36 -6.18 -49.63
N LEU A 581 45.54 -4.85 -49.67
CA LEU A 581 44.66 -3.91 -48.96
C LEU A 581 43.24 -3.86 -49.55
N VAL A 582 43.10 -4.04 -50.87
CA VAL A 582 41.78 -4.05 -51.52
C VAL A 582 41.03 -5.34 -51.17
N ARG A 583 41.74 -6.47 -51.12
CA ARG A 583 41.15 -7.78 -50.81
C ARG A 583 40.71 -7.89 -49.35
N THR A 584 41.50 -7.35 -48.41
CA THR A 584 41.13 -7.27 -46.99
C THR A 584 39.93 -6.35 -46.75
N LEU A 585 39.82 -5.23 -47.45
CA LEU A 585 38.63 -4.37 -47.43
C LEU A 585 37.37 -5.08 -47.96
N LEU A 586 37.46 -5.82 -49.07
CA LEU A 586 36.34 -6.59 -49.61
C LEU A 586 35.85 -7.68 -48.64
N ILE A 587 36.77 -8.33 -47.93
CA ILE A 587 36.44 -9.28 -46.85
C ILE A 587 35.70 -8.58 -45.71
N GLN A 588 36.12 -7.38 -45.29
CA GLN A 588 35.42 -6.60 -44.27
C GLN A 588 34.00 -6.21 -44.70
N VAL A 589 33.82 -5.72 -45.94
CA VAL A 589 32.49 -5.37 -46.49
C VAL A 589 31.57 -6.59 -46.49
N GLN A 590 32.05 -7.75 -46.89
CA GLN A 590 31.26 -8.98 -46.91
C GLN A 590 30.98 -9.53 -45.51
N LYS A 591 31.91 -9.37 -44.56
CA LYS A 591 31.63 -9.63 -43.14
C LYS A 591 30.52 -8.73 -42.63
N THR A 592 30.57 -7.42 -42.91
CA THR A 592 29.53 -6.47 -42.51
C THR A 592 28.17 -6.83 -43.12
N LYS A 593 28.13 -7.31 -44.37
CA LYS A 593 26.89 -7.82 -44.99
C LYS A 593 26.31 -9.00 -44.20
N VAL A 594 27.11 -10.01 -43.89
CA VAL A 594 26.71 -11.18 -43.09
C VAL A 594 26.26 -10.76 -41.69
N ASP A 595 27.02 -9.93 -40.98
CA ASP A 595 26.71 -9.46 -39.62
C ASP A 595 25.37 -8.68 -39.60
N VAL A 596 25.08 -7.89 -40.64
CA VAL A 596 23.80 -7.17 -40.82
C VAL A 596 22.64 -8.13 -41.11
N GLU A 597 22.80 -9.12 -41.99
CA GLU A 597 21.75 -10.12 -42.24
C GLU A 597 21.43 -10.97 -40.99
N VAL A 598 22.44 -11.35 -40.19
CA VAL A 598 22.22 -12.01 -38.88
C VAL A 598 21.45 -11.09 -37.93
N ALA A 599 21.84 -9.81 -37.83
CA ALA A 599 21.18 -8.85 -36.96
C ALA A 599 19.70 -8.61 -37.36
N LEU A 600 19.42 -8.46 -38.66
CA LEU A 600 18.06 -8.31 -39.18
C LEU A 600 17.19 -9.56 -38.91
N SER A 601 17.76 -10.76 -39.05
CA SER A 601 17.09 -12.02 -38.69
C SER A 601 16.79 -12.10 -37.19
N GLY A 602 17.72 -11.64 -36.34
CA GLY A 602 17.50 -11.49 -34.90
C GLY A 602 16.42 -10.47 -34.54
N ILE A 603 16.31 -9.36 -35.29
CA ILE A 603 15.27 -8.34 -35.11
C ILE A 603 13.89 -8.88 -35.49
N ASP A 604 13.74 -9.63 -36.59
CA ASP A 604 12.47 -10.26 -36.95
C ASP A 604 12.01 -11.29 -35.89
N ALA A 605 12.93 -12.09 -35.37
CA ALA A 605 12.65 -13.00 -34.24
C ALA A 605 12.22 -12.25 -32.97
N LEU A 606 12.85 -11.11 -32.67
CA LEU A 606 12.46 -10.24 -31.55
C LEU A 606 11.08 -9.60 -31.79
N LEU A 607 10.78 -9.09 -32.99
CA LEU A 607 9.49 -8.48 -33.32
C LEU A 607 8.35 -9.50 -33.22
N LYS A 608 8.54 -10.74 -33.70
CA LYS A 608 7.55 -11.83 -33.53
C LYS A 608 7.38 -12.24 -32.07
N SER A 609 8.45 -12.22 -31.28
CA SER A 609 8.38 -12.43 -29.82
C SER A 609 7.55 -11.32 -29.14
N GLN A 610 7.75 -10.06 -29.53
CA GLN A 610 6.95 -8.93 -29.02
C GLN A 610 5.49 -9.00 -29.48
N GLU A 611 5.20 -9.38 -30.73
CA GLU A 611 3.83 -9.60 -31.21
C GLU A 611 3.10 -10.67 -30.37
N LEU A 612 3.80 -11.75 -30.02
CA LEU A 612 3.28 -12.79 -29.13
C LEU A 612 2.98 -12.23 -27.73
N VAL A 613 3.90 -11.44 -27.15
CA VAL A 613 3.71 -10.77 -25.84
C VAL A 613 2.52 -9.83 -25.88
N PHE A 614 2.38 -8.98 -26.90
CA PHE A 614 1.23 -8.09 -27.06
C PHE A 614 -0.08 -8.87 -27.24
N GLY A 615 -0.06 -10.01 -27.95
CA GLY A 615 -1.20 -10.92 -28.05
C GLY A 615 -1.64 -11.44 -26.67
N PHE A 616 -0.72 -11.96 -25.86
CA PHE A 616 -1.03 -12.44 -24.50
C PHE A 616 -1.49 -11.31 -23.57
N VAL A 617 -0.88 -10.13 -23.62
CA VAL A 617 -1.29 -8.96 -22.82
C VAL A 617 -2.69 -8.50 -23.22
N GLY A 618 -3.04 -8.47 -24.51
CA GLY A 618 -4.38 -8.11 -24.99
C GLY A 618 -5.46 -9.13 -24.64
N LEU A 619 -5.12 -10.42 -24.61
CA LEU A 619 -6.05 -11.51 -24.24
C LEU A 619 -6.30 -11.58 -22.71
N THR A 620 -5.35 -11.13 -21.90
CA THR A 620 -5.40 -11.25 -20.42
C THR A 620 -6.62 -10.57 -19.78
N PRO A 621 -6.99 -9.30 -20.10
CA PRO A 621 -8.22 -8.69 -19.61
C PRO A 621 -9.49 -9.46 -19.98
N GLY A 622 -9.57 -9.97 -21.22
CA GLY A 622 -10.72 -10.75 -21.70
C GLY A 622 -10.92 -12.03 -20.90
N ILE A 623 -9.83 -12.77 -20.66
CA ILE A 623 -9.83 -13.97 -19.81
C ILE A 623 -10.18 -13.62 -18.36
N LEU A 624 -9.60 -12.57 -17.79
CA LEU A 624 -9.89 -12.16 -16.40
C LEU A 624 -11.35 -11.73 -16.21
N VAL A 625 -11.94 -11.03 -17.19
CA VAL A 625 -13.37 -10.69 -17.18
C VAL A 625 -14.22 -11.96 -17.31
N CYS A 626 -13.89 -12.90 -18.20
CA CYS A 626 -14.59 -14.18 -18.27
C CYS A 626 -14.48 -15.02 -16.99
N ILE A 627 -13.32 -15.05 -16.34
CA ILE A 627 -13.14 -15.72 -15.03
C ILE A 627 -13.91 -14.98 -13.94
N GLY A 628 -13.92 -13.65 -13.95
CA GLY A 628 -14.65 -12.81 -13.00
C GLY A 628 -16.16 -12.98 -13.11
N VAL A 629 -16.70 -12.87 -14.33
CA VAL A 629 -18.12 -13.12 -14.65
C VAL A 629 -18.48 -14.58 -14.42
N GLY A 630 -17.62 -15.53 -14.78
CA GLY A 630 -17.82 -16.96 -14.49
C GLY A 630 -17.87 -17.25 -12.98
N ARG A 631 -17.02 -16.61 -12.17
CA ARG A 631 -17.04 -16.67 -10.70
C ARG A 631 -18.24 -15.95 -10.10
N TYR A 632 -18.70 -14.86 -10.71
CA TYR A 632 -19.88 -14.12 -10.29
C TYR A 632 -21.17 -14.92 -10.56
N ILE A 633 -21.33 -15.45 -11.77
CA ILE A 633 -22.47 -16.30 -12.18
C ILE A 633 -22.46 -17.62 -11.40
N SER A 634 -21.32 -18.30 -11.25
CA SER A 634 -21.24 -19.50 -10.38
C SER A 634 -21.40 -19.17 -8.89
N GLY A 635 -21.12 -17.94 -8.46
CA GLY A 635 -21.46 -17.43 -7.12
C GLY A 635 -22.95 -17.09 -6.94
N MET A 636 -23.68 -16.79 -8.03
CA MET A 636 -25.12 -16.52 -8.02
C MET A 636 -25.97 -17.79 -8.18
N PHE A 637 -25.54 -18.73 -9.02
CA PHE A 637 -26.29 -19.94 -9.37
C PHE A 637 -25.73 -21.23 -8.76
N GLY A 638 -24.43 -21.30 -8.46
CA GLY A 638 -23.89 -22.34 -7.60
C GLY A 638 -24.45 -22.19 -6.19
N GLU A 639 -24.64 -23.32 -5.49
CA GLU A 639 -25.30 -23.34 -4.18
C GLU A 639 -24.77 -22.25 -3.24
N ARG A 640 -25.68 -21.68 -2.42
CA ARG A 640 -25.42 -20.68 -1.37
C ARG A 640 -24.58 -21.24 -0.20
N ARG A 641 -23.43 -21.82 -0.52
CA ARG A 641 -22.37 -22.36 0.31
C ARG A 641 -21.15 -21.44 0.26
N GLY A 642 -20.70 -20.97 -0.90
CA GLY A 642 -19.48 -20.11 -1.03
C GLY A 642 -19.52 -18.85 -0.15
N GLN A 643 -20.57 -18.03 -0.27
CA GLN A 643 -20.74 -16.82 0.56
C GLN A 643 -20.89 -17.16 2.05
N LYS A 644 -21.52 -18.29 2.38
CA LYS A 644 -21.58 -18.81 3.75
C LYS A 644 -20.23 -19.33 4.24
N TYR A 645 -19.35 -19.85 3.37
CA TYR A 645 -18.00 -20.30 3.73
C TYR A 645 -17.08 -19.11 3.97
N GLY A 646 -17.14 -18.05 3.16
CA GLY A 646 -16.43 -16.80 3.44
C GLY A 646 -16.85 -16.17 4.77
N HIS A 647 -18.17 -16.11 5.04
CA HIS A 647 -18.68 -15.66 6.34
C HIS A 647 -18.33 -16.62 7.48
N ARG A 648 -18.45 -17.95 7.30
CA ARG A 648 -18.10 -18.96 8.32
C ARG A 648 -16.61 -18.99 8.62
N ALA A 649 -15.73 -18.84 7.63
CA ALA A 649 -14.29 -18.75 7.84
C ALA A 649 -13.93 -17.43 8.53
N GLY A 650 -14.50 -16.30 8.09
CA GLY A 650 -14.34 -15.01 8.76
C GLY A 650 -14.94 -14.97 10.18
N GLN A 651 -15.97 -15.77 10.46
CA GLN A 651 -16.53 -16.00 11.80
C GLN A 651 -15.67 -16.97 12.60
N MET A 652 -15.20 -18.09 12.04
CA MET A 652 -14.30 -19.04 12.70
C MET A 652 -12.98 -18.37 13.09
N ILE A 653 -12.37 -17.57 12.21
CA ILE A 653 -11.14 -16.82 12.53
C ILE A 653 -11.40 -15.77 13.63
N ARG A 654 -12.59 -15.15 13.68
CA ARG A 654 -12.96 -14.22 14.75
C ARG A 654 -13.38 -14.90 16.05
N VAL A 655 -13.94 -16.11 15.99
CA VAL A 655 -14.25 -16.96 17.14
C VAL A 655 -12.96 -17.52 17.71
N LEU A 656 -12.06 -18.06 16.86
CA LEU A 656 -10.70 -18.46 17.24
C LEU A 656 -9.93 -17.28 17.82
N ARG A 657 -9.92 -16.09 17.20
CA ARG A 657 -9.27 -14.90 17.78
C ARG A 657 -9.92 -14.39 19.06
N ASN A 658 -11.22 -14.59 19.27
CA ASN A 658 -11.86 -14.25 20.54
C ASN A 658 -11.64 -15.33 21.60
N ILE A 659 -11.49 -16.59 21.22
CA ILE A 659 -11.08 -17.69 22.09
C ILE A 659 -9.63 -17.46 22.50
N ASP A 660 -8.71 -17.31 21.56
CA ASP A 660 -7.32 -16.86 21.72
C ASP A 660 -7.20 -15.62 22.62
N ARG A 661 -8.02 -14.59 22.40
CA ARG A 661 -8.08 -13.40 23.26
C ARG A 661 -8.60 -13.68 24.67
N ILE A 662 -9.63 -14.52 24.83
CA ILE A 662 -10.13 -14.95 26.14
C ILE A 662 -9.10 -15.84 26.86
N LEU A 663 -8.32 -16.63 26.10
CA LEU A 663 -7.22 -17.46 26.57
C LEU A 663 -5.93 -16.66 26.84
N THR A 664 -5.82 -15.39 26.41
CA THR A 664 -4.69 -14.51 26.71
C THR A 664 -5.01 -13.38 27.69
N THR A 665 -6.28 -13.06 27.95
CA THR A 665 -6.68 -12.15 29.05
C THR A 665 -7.42 -12.88 30.17
N SER A 666 -6.66 -13.54 31.04
CA SER A 666 -7.11 -14.12 32.31
C SER A 666 -6.39 -13.46 33.49
N THR A 667 -7.10 -12.71 34.33
CA THR A 667 -6.58 -12.14 35.59
C THR A 667 -6.69 -13.14 36.74
N PRO A 668 -5.72 -13.21 37.67
CA PRO A 668 -5.71 -14.22 38.74
C PRO A 668 -6.81 -14.02 39.78
N SER A 669 -7.20 -15.13 40.43
CA SER A 669 -8.03 -15.15 41.64
C SER A 669 -7.27 -14.53 42.84
N PRO A 670 -7.96 -13.92 43.83
CA PRO A 670 -7.34 -13.42 45.07
C PRO A 670 -6.56 -14.47 45.88
N SER A 671 -6.79 -15.77 45.65
CA SER A 671 -6.06 -16.86 46.30
C SER A 671 -4.72 -17.23 45.63
N GLY A 672 -4.35 -16.59 44.51
CA GLY A 672 -3.08 -16.84 43.82
C GLY A 672 -3.00 -18.16 43.05
N ILE A 673 -4.07 -18.94 43.00
CA ILE A 673 -4.18 -20.17 42.22
C ILE A 673 -4.84 -19.84 40.87
N LEU A 674 -4.20 -20.25 39.77
CA LEU A 674 -4.75 -20.20 38.41
C LEU A 674 -5.67 -21.41 38.19
N SER A 675 -6.78 -21.22 37.46
CA SER A 675 -7.68 -22.32 37.11
C SER A 675 -7.16 -23.11 35.90
N TYR A 676 -7.81 -24.23 35.57
CA TYR A 676 -7.20 -25.43 34.95
C TYR A 676 -6.97 -25.33 33.43
N LYS A 677 -6.28 -24.28 33.04
CA LYS A 677 -5.93 -23.89 31.67
C LYS A 677 -4.48 -24.24 31.31
N ASP A 678 -3.70 -24.67 32.32
CA ASP A 678 -2.24 -24.63 32.32
C ASP A 678 -1.62 -25.98 32.77
N HIS A 679 -1.85 -27.11 32.08
CA HIS A 679 -1.12 -28.36 32.34
C HIS A 679 -0.68 -29.16 31.09
N GLU A 680 0.41 -28.72 30.44
CA GLU A 680 1.39 -29.69 29.91
C GLU A 680 2.81 -29.11 29.87
N SER A 681 3.75 -29.80 30.51
CA SER A 681 5.12 -29.32 30.75
C SER A 681 6.15 -29.93 29.79
N ALA A 682 7.00 -29.10 29.21
CA ALA A 682 8.26 -29.52 28.60
C ALA A 682 9.47 -28.94 29.38
N PRO A 683 10.65 -29.59 29.37
CA PRO A 683 11.71 -29.32 30.36
C PRO A 683 12.41 -27.97 30.16
N GLN A 684 12.93 -27.44 31.27
CA GLN A 684 13.62 -26.15 31.31
C GLN A 684 14.93 -26.15 30.49
N THR A 685 14.87 -25.60 29.27
CA THR A 685 15.82 -24.56 28.89
C THR A 685 15.07 -23.25 28.77
N SER A 686 15.63 -22.19 29.33
CA SER A 686 14.94 -20.93 29.62
C SER A 686 14.62 -20.12 28.35
N ILE A 687 13.58 -20.50 27.62
CA ILE A 687 12.80 -19.57 26.83
C ILE A 687 11.71 -19.08 27.78
N GLY A 688 11.91 -17.87 28.30
CA GLY A 688 10.96 -17.26 29.22
C GLY A 688 9.60 -17.05 28.56
N SER A 689 8.66 -16.50 29.33
CA SER A 689 7.45 -15.91 28.78
C SER A 689 7.77 -15.17 27.49
N VAL A 690 7.04 -15.46 26.40
CA VAL A 690 6.75 -14.38 25.44
C VAL A 690 5.76 -13.45 26.15
N ASN A 691 6.29 -12.74 27.14
CA ASN A 691 6.08 -11.31 27.21
C ASN A 691 6.23 -10.86 25.76
N GLU A 692 5.15 -10.37 25.15
CA GLU A 692 5.31 -9.45 24.04
C GLU A 692 6.37 -8.46 24.51
N SER A 693 7.56 -8.48 23.89
CA SER A 693 8.69 -7.73 24.41
C SER A 693 8.21 -6.30 24.57
N PRO A 694 8.21 -5.75 25.81
CA PRO A 694 7.45 -4.55 26.11
C PRO A 694 7.84 -3.48 25.11
N LEU A 695 6.85 -2.84 24.46
CA LEU A 695 7.01 -2.10 23.21
C LEU A 695 8.15 -1.06 23.26
N ASN A 696 9.37 -1.49 22.96
CA ASN A 696 10.59 -0.71 23.26
C ASN A 696 10.96 0.27 22.15
N ARG A 697 9.98 0.66 21.33
CA ARG A 697 10.17 1.50 20.14
C ARG A 697 10.67 2.90 20.48
N ALA A 698 10.40 3.40 21.69
CA ALA A 698 10.89 4.69 22.15
C ALA A 698 12.41 4.63 22.40
N ASP A 699 12.86 3.68 23.21
CA ASP A 699 14.26 3.52 23.58
C ASP A 699 15.10 3.04 22.38
N GLU A 700 14.53 2.18 21.51
CA GLU A 700 15.16 1.78 20.23
C GLU A 700 15.36 2.99 19.31
N VAL A 701 14.34 3.85 19.15
CA VAL A 701 14.48 5.09 18.38
C VAL A 701 15.48 6.05 19.04
N GLN A 702 15.51 6.14 20.38
CA GLN A 702 16.46 7.00 21.09
C GLN A 702 17.91 6.51 20.91
N ASP A 703 18.17 5.22 21.07
CA ASP A 703 19.49 4.62 20.88
C ASP A 703 20.00 4.77 19.43
N LEU A 704 19.13 4.50 18.46
CA LEU A 704 19.47 4.68 17.04
C LEU A 704 19.69 6.16 16.68
N LEU A 705 18.85 7.10 17.17
CA LEU A 705 19.04 8.52 16.92
C LEU A 705 20.34 9.04 17.55
N ASN A 706 20.69 8.60 18.76
CA ASN A 706 21.94 8.98 19.42
C ASN A 706 23.16 8.53 18.60
N SER A 707 23.22 7.25 18.20
CA SER A 707 24.35 6.76 17.39
C SER A 707 24.38 7.30 15.96
N VAL A 708 23.23 7.70 15.38
CA VAL A 708 23.20 8.40 14.09
C VAL A 708 23.67 9.86 14.24
N GLN A 709 23.42 10.54 15.36
CA GLN A 709 23.98 11.87 15.64
C GLN A 709 25.52 11.84 15.72
N GLU A 710 26.10 10.76 16.27
CA GLU A 710 27.56 10.55 16.30
C GLU A 710 28.19 10.49 14.89
N LEU A 711 27.42 10.17 13.84
CA LEU A 711 27.86 10.19 12.44
C LEU A 711 27.50 11.50 11.71
N ILE A 712 26.28 12.03 11.91
CA ILE A 712 25.80 13.22 11.19
C ILE A 712 26.47 14.51 11.68
N ILE A 713 26.71 14.67 12.99
CA ILE A 713 27.29 15.90 13.52
C ILE A 713 28.74 16.12 13.04
N PRO A 714 29.64 15.11 13.02
CA PRO A 714 30.95 15.25 12.38
C PRO A 714 30.88 15.55 10.88
N PHE A 715 29.93 14.96 10.15
CA PHE A 715 29.75 15.22 8.72
C PHE A 715 29.41 16.69 8.43
N ILE A 716 28.52 17.30 9.22
CA ILE A 716 28.21 18.74 9.12
C ILE A 716 29.41 19.57 9.59
N ARG A 717 30.04 19.22 10.72
CA ARG A 717 31.17 19.98 11.26
C ARG A 717 32.38 20.04 10.31
N ARG A 718 32.63 18.97 9.55
CA ARG A 718 33.71 18.93 8.53
C ARG A 718 33.51 20.01 7.46
N ALA A 719 32.27 20.34 7.10
CA ALA A 719 31.96 21.44 6.18
C ALA A 719 32.19 22.82 6.83
N ASP A 720 31.86 22.99 8.12
CA ASP A 720 32.13 24.24 8.86
C ASP A 720 33.65 24.49 9.04
N GLU A 721 34.43 23.43 9.27
CA GLU A 721 35.89 23.48 9.37
C GLU A 721 36.52 23.85 8.01
N GLU A 722 36.07 23.23 6.91
CA GLU A 722 36.60 23.55 5.57
C GLU A 722 36.18 24.95 5.09
N ALA A 723 35.01 25.46 5.52
CA ALA A 723 34.57 26.83 5.25
C ALA A 723 35.55 27.92 5.73
N ALA A 724 36.43 27.61 6.70
CA ALA A 724 37.47 28.54 7.13
C ALA A 724 38.59 28.71 6.09
N VAL A 725 38.92 27.66 5.33
CA VAL A 725 40.04 27.65 4.37
C VAL A 725 39.64 27.89 2.92
N LYS A 726 38.35 27.88 2.55
CA LYS A 726 37.90 28.04 1.15
C LYS A 726 38.51 29.25 0.44
N HIS A 727 38.77 30.35 1.16
CA HIS A 727 39.43 31.55 0.64
C HIS A 727 40.82 31.32 0.02
N THR A 728 41.47 30.19 0.32
CA THR A 728 42.74 29.79 -0.28
C THR A 728 42.60 29.25 -1.71
N GLY A 729 41.38 28.95 -2.16
CA GLY A 729 41.10 28.25 -3.42
C GLY A 729 41.23 26.72 -3.34
N HIS A 730 41.38 26.16 -2.14
CA HIS A 730 41.49 24.72 -1.89
C HIS A 730 40.69 24.30 -0.64
N GLY A 731 40.14 23.09 -0.67
CA GLY A 731 39.65 22.37 0.51
C GLY A 731 40.76 21.73 1.35
N ILE A 732 40.42 21.14 2.50
CA ILE A 732 41.39 20.46 3.38
C ILE A 732 41.60 19.04 2.87
N SER A 733 42.68 18.82 2.11
CA SER A 733 43.07 17.49 1.64
C SER A 733 43.67 16.66 2.78
N GLN A 734 42.96 15.60 3.21
CA GLN A 734 43.45 14.71 4.25
C GLN A 734 44.48 13.69 3.73
N GLN A 735 45.66 13.63 4.36
CA GLN A 735 46.53 12.46 4.30
C GLN A 735 46.14 11.50 5.43
N GLY A 736 45.36 10.45 5.11
CA GLY A 736 44.86 9.51 6.12
C GLY A 736 44.64 8.10 5.61
N GLY A 737 45.56 7.19 5.95
CA GLY A 737 45.33 5.74 6.07
C GLY A 737 45.07 4.88 4.82
N SER A 738 44.42 5.38 3.76
CA SER A 738 43.97 4.53 2.64
C SER A 738 43.99 5.19 1.24
N GLY A 739 44.90 6.13 1.01
CA GLY A 739 45.23 6.61 -0.35
C GLY A 739 44.20 7.51 -1.05
N SER A 740 42.99 7.68 -0.51
CA SER A 740 41.94 8.56 -1.05
C SER A 740 42.10 10.00 -0.56
N SER A 741 42.58 10.91 -1.41
CA SER A 741 42.58 12.35 -1.13
C SER A 741 41.20 12.96 -1.46
N GLY A 742 40.38 13.19 -0.44
CA GLY A 742 39.06 13.84 -0.58
C GLY A 742 38.92 15.08 0.32
N THR A 743 38.20 16.09 -0.19
CA THR A 743 37.82 17.30 0.57
C THR A 743 36.59 17.03 1.46
N ALA A 744 36.03 18.04 2.13
CA ALA A 744 34.74 17.92 2.83
C ALA A 744 33.54 17.80 1.89
N LEU A 745 33.68 18.27 0.64
CA LEU A 745 32.60 18.37 -0.34
C LEU A 745 32.12 17.01 -0.86
N VAL A 746 33.02 16.16 -1.36
CA VAL A 746 32.70 14.80 -1.85
C VAL A 746 33.98 13.98 -2.07
N GLU A 747 33.92 12.67 -1.82
CA GLU A 747 34.89 11.71 -2.36
C GLU A 747 34.37 11.21 -3.72
N ALA A 748 34.80 11.84 -4.81
CA ALA A 748 34.26 11.59 -6.14
C ALA A 748 34.76 10.26 -6.74
N HIS A 749 33.83 9.43 -7.23
CA HIS A 749 34.09 8.14 -7.88
C HIS A 749 33.21 7.98 -9.12
N LYS A 750 33.66 7.23 -10.14
CA LYS A 750 32.80 6.91 -11.29
C LYS A 750 31.73 5.89 -10.86
N PRO A 751 30.55 5.83 -11.51
CA PRO A 751 29.47 4.93 -11.09
C PRO A 751 29.88 3.45 -10.96
N ALA A 752 30.73 2.95 -11.88
CA ALA A 752 31.22 1.57 -11.85
C ALA A 752 32.26 1.28 -10.75
N GLU A 753 32.90 2.31 -10.19
CA GLU A 753 33.79 2.23 -9.03
C GLU A 753 32.95 2.32 -7.75
N LEU A 754 32.05 3.30 -7.67
CA LEU A 754 31.17 3.50 -6.51
C LEU A 754 30.27 2.29 -6.23
N VAL A 755 29.74 1.62 -7.28
CA VAL A 755 28.99 0.36 -7.12
C VAL A 755 29.82 -0.73 -6.44
N LYS A 756 31.14 -0.80 -6.72
CA LYS A 756 32.05 -1.77 -6.07
C LYS A 756 32.44 -1.35 -4.65
N LEU A 757 32.51 -0.05 -4.39
CA LEU A 757 32.85 0.51 -3.07
C LEU A 757 31.70 0.40 -2.07
N LEU A 758 30.46 0.51 -2.53
CA LEU A 758 29.25 0.37 -1.71
C LEU A 758 28.83 -1.09 -1.47
N ASP A 759 29.18 -2.01 -2.39
CA ASP A 759 28.82 -3.45 -2.37
C ASP A 759 27.45 -3.75 -1.71
N LEU A 760 26.39 -3.15 -2.27
CA LEU A 760 25.06 -3.11 -1.64
C LEU A 760 24.38 -4.49 -1.64
N GLN A 761 24.73 -5.32 -0.65
CA GLN A 761 24.08 -6.59 -0.40
C GLN A 761 22.87 -6.41 0.52
N LEU A 762 21.71 -6.95 0.12
CA LEU A 762 20.49 -6.96 0.92
C LEU A 762 20.37 -8.31 1.66
N PRO A 763 20.60 -8.37 2.98
CA PRO A 763 20.68 -9.64 3.69
C PRO A 763 19.31 -10.25 3.98
N GLU A 764 19.21 -11.58 3.96
CA GLU A 764 17.99 -12.31 4.36
C GLU A 764 17.71 -12.21 5.88
N THR A 765 18.76 -12.02 6.69
CA THR A 765 18.69 -11.82 8.14
C THR A 765 19.18 -10.43 8.51
N GLY A 766 18.39 -9.69 9.31
CA GLY A 766 18.74 -8.32 9.69
C GLY A 766 20.04 -8.23 10.50
N GLY A 767 20.98 -7.37 10.06
CA GLY A 767 22.27 -7.15 10.72
C GLY A 767 22.23 -6.20 11.93
N GLY A 768 21.04 -5.74 12.33
CA GLY A 768 20.84 -4.87 13.49
C GLY A 768 21.51 -3.49 13.38
N LYS A 769 21.76 -2.88 14.54
CA LYS A 769 22.31 -1.52 14.68
C LYS A 769 23.64 -1.32 13.96
N ASN A 770 24.59 -2.24 14.11
CA ASN A 770 25.94 -2.06 13.57
C ASN A 770 25.93 -2.02 12.04
N ALA A 771 25.27 -2.99 11.39
CA ALA A 771 25.14 -3.01 9.93
C ALA A 771 24.39 -1.77 9.38
N LEU A 772 23.42 -1.22 10.13
CA LEU A 772 22.77 0.04 9.78
C LEU A 772 23.75 1.22 9.84
N LEU A 773 24.57 1.32 10.90
CA LEU A 773 25.57 2.38 11.05
C LEU A 773 26.67 2.29 10.01
N ASP A 774 27.13 1.07 9.65
CA ASP A 774 28.10 0.84 8.58
C ASP A 774 27.59 1.37 7.23
N VAL A 775 26.34 1.06 6.88
CA VAL A 775 25.70 1.57 5.66
C VAL A 775 25.52 3.10 5.71
N ILE A 776 25.11 3.68 6.85
CA ILE A 776 25.01 5.14 7.02
C ILE A 776 26.38 5.80 6.85
N GLN A 777 27.44 5.22 7.41
CA GLN A 777 28.80 5.75 7.27
C GLN A 777 29.28 5.72 5.81
N GLN A 778 29.01 4.65 5.07
CA GLN A 778 29.30 4.60 3.62
C GLN A 778 28.49 5.65 2.83
N VAL A 779 27.19 5.77 3.11
CA VAL A 779 26.33 6.77 2.46
C VAL A 779 26.84 8.19 2.72
N LEU A 780 27.19 8.52 3.96
CA LEU A 780 27.77 9.83 4.30
C LEU A 780 29.13 10.04 3.62
N LYS A 781 30.01 9.02 3.62
CA LYS A 781 31.35 9.11 3.00
C LYS A 781 31.29 9.42 1.50
N TYR A 782 30.41 8.75 0.76
CA TYR A 782 30.36 8.84 -0.70
C TYR A 782 29.27 9.79 -1.24
N SER A 783 28.56 10.52 -0.37
CA SER A 783 27.60 11.55 -0.77
C SER A 783 28.24 12.93 -0.87
N VAL A 784 27.64 13.80 -1.70
CA VAL A 784 27.98 15.23 -1.70
C VAL A 784 27.50 15.87 -0.40
N ASN A 785 28.42 16.47 0.35
CA ASN A 785 28.14 17.26 1.53
C ASN A 785 27.64 18.66 1.15
N THR A 786 26.33 18.78 0.97
CA THR A 786 25.69 20.06 0.60
C THR A 786 25.82 21.17 1.65
N TRP A 787 26.32 20.87 2.87
CA TRP A 787 26.68 21.88 3.88
C TRP A 787 28.00 22.57 3.58
N ASP A 788 28.85 21.96 2.75
CA ASP A 788 30.11 22.56 2.35
C ASP A 788 29.88 23.83 1.51
N GLN A 789 30.57 24.91 1.88
CA GLN A 789 30.46 26.21 1.22
C GLN A 789 30.83 26.19 -0.26
N GLY A 790 31.62 25.20 -0.71
CA GLY A 790 31.98 24.99 -2.10
C GLY A 790 30.83 24.43 -2.95
N PHE A 791 29.72 23.98 -2.38
CA PHE A 791 28.54 23.55 -3.12
C PHE A 791 27.74 24.76 -3.65
N LEU A 792 28.04 25.17 -4.88
CA LEU A 792 27.47 26.34 -5.58
C LEU A 792 26.85 25.94 -6.94
N ASP A 793 26.51 24.67 -7.07
CA ASP A 793 26.20 23.97 -8.32
C ASP A 793 24.70 24.09 -8.69
N LYS A 794 23.78 23.78 -7.78
CA LYS A 794 22.33 23.75 -8.05
C LYS A 794 21.58 24.91 -7.39
N LEU A 795 20.32 25.10 -7.79
CA LEU A 795 19.39 26.08 -7.20
C LEU A 795 18.84 25.66 -5.82
N TYR A 796 19.60 24.85 -5.07
CA TYR A 796 19.39 24.50 -3.67
C TYR A 796 20.77 24.38 -3.03
N ALA A 797 20.84 24.55 -1.71
CA ALA A 797 22.06 24.34 -0.93
C ALA A 797 21.76 23.31 0.18
N SER A 798 22.62 23.23 1.19
CA SER A 798 22.25 22.62 2.47
C SER A 798 20.89 23.12 2.96
N THR A 799 20.21 22.23 3.69
CA THR A 799 19.16 22.69 4.57
C THR A 799 19.76 23.41 5.80
N ASN A 800 18.91 23.90 6.68
CA ASN A 800 19.32 24.52 7.94
C ASN A 800 19.03 23.58 9.13
N PRO A 801 19.54 23.86 10.34
CA PRO A 801 19.30 23.00 11.51
C PRO A 801 17.81 22.78 11.84
N VAL A 802 16.97 23.80 11.62
CA VAL A 802 15.51 23.70 11.80
C VAL A 802 14.88 22.78 10.75
N GLY A 803 15.45 22.75 9.54
CA GLY A 803 15.12 21.80 8.48
C GLY A 803 15.33 20.35 8.92
N VAL A 804 16.49 20.03 9.49
CA VAL A 804 16.78 18.68 10.04
C VAL A 804 15.77 18.30 11.13
N VAL A 805 15.48 19.22 12.06
CA VAL A 805 14.45 19.01 13.10
C VAL A 805 13.05 18.79 12.47
N SER A 806 12.71 19.51 11.40
CA SER A 806 11.42 19.35 10.73
C SER A 806 11.27 18.00 10.02
N GLU A 807 12.35 17.47 9.43
CA GLU A 807 12.36 16.12 8.84
C GLU A 807 12.18 15.05 9.91
N LEU A 808 12.84 15.20 11.07
CA LEU A 808 12.67 14.28 12.21
C LEU A 808 11.21 14.26 12.69
N ILE A 809 10.59 15.42 12.93
CA ILE A 809 9.18 15.51 13.34
C ILE A 809 8.24 14.91 12.29
N LEU A 810 8.49 15.17 11.00
CA LEU A 810 7.69 14.59 9.92
C LEU A 810 7.82 13.06 9.86
N ALA A 811 9.02 12.52 10.11
CA ALA A 811 9.26 11.08 10.19
C ALA A 811 8.59 10.44 11.41
N THR A 812 8.61 11.10 12.58
CA THR A 812 7.90 10.64 13.78
C THR A 812 6.38 10.62 13.60
N LEU A 813 5.81 11.65 12.95
CA LEU A 813 4.37 11.74 12.72
C LEU A 813 3.89 10.77 11.63
N ASN A 814 4.68 10.57 10.57
CA ASN A 814 4.43 9.69 9.42
C ASN A 814 2.98 9.69 8.88
N THR A 815 2.32 10.86 8.94
CA THR A 815 0.92 11.03 8.52
C THR A 815 0.82 11.78 7.20
N ASN A 816 -0.40 11.81 6.66
CA ASN A 816 -0.68 12.12 5.28
C ASN A 816 -1.65 13.31 5.18
N SER A 817 -1.28 14.33 4.39
CA SER A 817 -1.97 15.62 4.29
C SER A 817 -3.16 15.57 3.31
N HIS A 818 -4.09 14.62 3.52
CA HIS A 818 -5.24 14.40 2.62
C HIS A 818 -6.60 14.76 3.21
N VAL A 819 -6.93 14.26 4.41
CA VAL A 819 -8.14 14.63 5.15
C VAL A 819 -7.77 15.18 6.52
N TYR A 820 -8.60 16.10 7.02
CA TYR A 820 -8.39 16.76 8.31
C TYR A 820 -8.31 15.75 9.46
N GLN A 821 -9.10 14.67 9.42
CA GLN A 821 -9.17 13.68 10.51
C GLN A 821 -7.84 12.99 10.83
N VAL A 822 -6.97 12.76 9.84
CA VAL A 822 -5.69 12.04 10.03
C VAL A 822 -4.50 12.97 10.26
N SER A 823 -4.64 14.26 9.97
CA SER A 823 -3.54 15.23 10.01
C SER A 823 -3.96 16.64 10.50
N PRO A 824 -4.82 16.79 11.53
CA PRO A 824 -5.55 18.02 11.79
C PRO A 824 -4.66 19.24 12.03
N ALA A 825 -3.60 19.09 12.84
CA ALA A 825 -2.62 20.15 13.08
C ALA A 825 -1.87 20.55 11.80
N LEU A 826 -1.49 19.57 10.98
CA LEU A 826 -0.70 19.79 9.76
C LEU A 826 -1.56 20.41 8.64
N THR A 827 -2.85 20.04 8.57
CA THR A 827 -3.84 20.70 7.72
C THR A 827 -4.00 22.18 8.07
N VAL A 828 -4.14 22.50 9.37
CA VAL A 828 -4.25 23.89 9.85
C VAL A 828 -2.98 24.68 9.54
N ILE A 829 -1.80 24.09 9.82
CA ILE A 829 -0.49 24.70 9.51
C ILE A 829 -0.36 24.97 8.01
N GLU A 830 -0.71 24.02 7.15
CA GLU A 830 -0.64 24.20 5.71
C GLU A 830 -1.54 25.33 5.22
N LYS A 831 -2.80 25.37 5.65
CA LYS A 831 -3.71 26.47 5.28
C LYS A 831 -3.24 27.82 5.80
N ALA A 832 -2.69 27.87 7.02
CA ALA A 832 -2.13 29.11 7.57
C ALA A 832 -0.90 29.59 6.79
N ILE A 833 0.04 28.69 6.48
CA ILE A 833 1.25 29.00 5.72
C ILE A 833 0.91 29.41 4.29
N THR A 834 0.10 28.64 3.56
CA THR A 834 -0.20 28.95 2.16
C THR A 834 -1.03 30.23 2.03
N LYS A 835 -1.94 30.51 2.97
CA LYS A 835 -2.64 31.82 3.03
C LYS A 835 -1.69 32.97 3.36
N LYS A 836 -0.74 32.78 4.29
CA LYS A 836 0.27 33.81 4.61
C LYS A 836 1.19 34.09 3.42
N PHE A 837 1.63 33.06 2.69
CA PHE A 837 2.37 33.20 1.44
C PHE A 837 1.55 33.88 0.34
N ALA A 838 0.31 33.47 0.11
CA ALA A 838 -0.58 34.08 -0.87
C ALA A 838 -0.77 35.59 -0.62
N ASN A 839 -0.96 35.98 0.65
CA ASN A 839 -1.03 37.38 1.05
C ASN A 839 0.26 38.17 0.73
N LEU A 840 1.45 37.56 0.86
CA LEU A 840 2.73 38.22 0.52
C LEU A 840 2.84 38.55 -0.98
N TYR A 841 2.25 37.72 -1.85
CA TYR A 841 2.16 37.99 -3.30
C TYR A 841 0.99 38.91 -3.67
N GLY A 842 0.26 39.46 -2.70
CA GLY A 842 -0.88 40.36 -2.93
C GLY A 842 -2.23 39.66 -3.13
N PHE A 843 -2.32 38.35 -2.98
CA PHE A 843 -3.60 37.63 -2.98
C PHE A 843 -4.28 37.75 -1.60
N THR A 844 -4.96 38.88 -1.37
CA THR A 844 -5.56 39.24 -0.07
C THR A 844 -7.02 38.80 0.10
N GLY A 845 -7.59 38.09 -0.87
CA GLY A 845 -8.99 37.63 -0.84
C GLY A 845 -9.28 36.62 0.28
N PRO A 846 -10.54 36.50 0.74
CA PRO A 846 -10.90 35.60 1.85
C PRO A 846 -10.57 34.13 1.56
N HIS A 847 -10.67 33.71 0.30
CA HIS A 847 -10.38 32.37 -0.19
C HIS A 847 -8.97 32.20 -0.79
N ALA A 848 -8.09 33.20 -0.65
CA ALA A 848 -6.70 33.08 -1.09
C ALA A 848 -5.93 32.08 -0.22
N GLY A 849 -5.01 31.35 -0.84
CA GLY A 849 -4.25 30.28 -0.18
C GLY A 849 -3.61 29.34 -1.19
N GLY A 850 -3.38 28.09 -0.78
CA GLY A 850 -2.69 27.11 -1.61
C GLY A 850 -2.55 25.75 -0.92
N PHE A 851 -1.71 24.89 -1.49
CA PHE A 851 -1.28 23.62 -0.90
C PHE A 851 0.19 23.34 -1.24
N SER A 852 0.86 22.47 -0.48
CA SER A 852 2.22 22.02 -0.81
C SER A 852 2.23 20.90 -1.85
N THR A 853 3.30 20.85 -2.66
CA THR A 853 3.53 19.88 -3.74
C THR A 853 4.96 19.34 -3.69
N GLN A 854 5.19 18.19 -4.33
CA GLN A 854 6.49 17.53 -4.45
C GLN A 854 7.36 18.22 -5.51
N GLY A 855 7.77 19.45 -5.19
CA GLY A 855 8.63 20.28 -6.02
C GLY A 855 7.89 21.13 -7.06
N GLY A 856 8.60 22.13 -7.59
CA GLY A 856 8.04 23.14 -8.50
C GLY A 856 7.40 22.54 -9.76
N SER A 857 7.94 21.45 -10.31
CA SER A 857 7.32 20.73 -11.42
C SER A 857 5.92 20.22 -11.09
N GLY A 858 5.67 19.80 -9.85
CA GLY A 858 4.34 19.40 -9.36
C GLY A 858 3.39 20.59 -9.20
N SER A 859 3.91 21.75 -8.77
CA SER A 859 3.16 23.02 -8.75
C SER A 859 2.76 23.46 -10.15
N ASN A 860 3.70 23.47 -11.10
CA ASN A 860 3.48 23.90 -12.49
C ASN A 860 2.49 22.97 -13.23
N LEU A 861 2.62 21.64 -13.04
CA LEU A 861 1.66 20.66 -13.53
C LEU A 861 0.26 20.90 -12.94
N SER A 862 0.16 21.09 -11.63
CA SER A 862 -1.11 21.33 -10.95
C SER A 862 -1.74 22.65 -11.39
N ALA A 863 -0.95 23.71 -11.59
CA ALA A 863 -1.41 25.00 -12.11
C ALA A 863 -2.00 24.85 -13.52
N LEU A 864 -1.36 24.07 -14.40
CA LEU A 864 -1.86 23.81 -15.75
C LEU A 864 -3.16 22.99 -15.75
N ILE A 865 -3.27 21.96 -14.89
CA ILE A 865 -4.51 21.20 -14.71
C ILE A 865 -5.63 22.11 -14.19
N ILE A 866 -5.33 22.96 -13.20
CA ILE A 866 -6.29 23.93 -12.64
C ILE A 866 -6.76 24.92 -13.70
N ALA A 867 -5.84 25.48 -14.49
CA ALA A 867 -6.17 26.40 -15.58
C ALA A 867 -7.11 25.76 -16.61
N ARG A 868 -6.77 24.56 -17.11
CA ARG A 868 -7.60 23.84 -18.09
C ARG A 868 -8.97 23.52 -17.51
N ASN A 869 -9.03 22.92 -16.33
CA ASN A 869 -10.28 22.46 -15.73
C ASN A 869 -11.14 23.64 -15.18
N THR A 870 -10.58 24.85 -15.03
CA THR A 870 -11.34 26.06 -14.66
C THR A 870 -11.89 26.79 -15.87
N LEU A 871 -11.10 26.93 -16.94
CA LEU A 871 -11.51 27.63 -18.16
C LEU A 871 -12.36 26.75 -19.10
N TYR A 872 -12.15 25.42 -19.07
CA TYR A 872 -12.78 24.41 -19.92
C TYR A 872 -13.19 23.20 -19.06
N PRO A 873 -14.17 23.34 -18.15
CA PRO A 873 -14.52 22.32 -17.14
C PRO A 873 -15.02 20.99 -17.71
N GLU A 874 -15.59 20.99 -18.92
CA GLU A 874 -15.96 19.79 -19.70
C GLU A 874 -14.76 18.87 -19.96
N THR A 875 -13.53 19.41 -19.95
CA THR A 875 -12.32 18.60 -20.13
C THR A 875 -12.04 17.61 -18.99
N LYS A 876 -12.73 17.77 -17.85
CA LYS A 876 -12.71 16.79 -16.75
C LYS A 876 -13.41 15.48 -17.10
N THR A 877 -14.39 15.49 -18.02
CA THR A 877 -15.13 14.28 -18.43
C THR A 877 -14.79 13.86 -19.85
N ASP A 878 -14.66 14.81 -20.77
CA ASP A 878 -14.63 14.54 -22.21
C ASP A 878 -13.20 14.52 -22.79
N GLY A 879 -12.19 14.66 -21.91
CA GLY A 879 -10.80 14.91 -22.32
C GLY A 879 -10.66 16.26 -23.02
N ASN A 880 -9.67 16.43 -23.89
CA ASN A 880 -9.49 17.71 -24.58
C ASN A 880 -10.58 18.00 -25.65
N GLY A 881 -11.49 17.07 -25.92
CA GLY A 881 -12.61 17.27 -26.86
C GLY A 881 -12.15 17.74 -28.24
N THR A 882 -12.71 18.85 -28.70
CA THR A 882 -12.30 19.53 -29.95
C THR A 882 -11.23 20.62 -29.74
N TYR A 883 -10.76 20.84 -28.52
CA TYR A 883 -9.80 21.90 -28.21
C TYR A 883 -8.37 21.48 -28.55
N ASN A 884 -7.66 22.35 -29.28
CA ASN A 884 -6.24 22.22 -29.54
C ASN A 884 -5.48 23.21 -28.65
N PHE A 885 -5.41 22.91 -27.35
CA PHE A 885 -4.85 23.84 -26.36
C PHE A 885 -3.39 24.16 -26.64
N VAL A 886 -3.00 25.42 -26.44
CA VAL A 886 -1.62 25.90 -26.53
C VAL A 886 -1.25 26.72 -25.31
N ILE A 887 -0.04 26.48 -24.81
CA ILE A 887 0.57 27.13 -23.65
C ILE A 887 1.73 27.98 -24.14
N PHE A 888 1.91 29.16 -23.55
CA PHE A 888 3.03 30.05 -23.82
C PHE A 888 3.93 30.12 -22.58
N THR A 889 5.24 30.10 -22.76
CA THR A 889 6.20 30.28 -21.67
C THR A 889 7.41 31.05 -22.19
N SER A 890 8.15 31.72 -21.32
CA SER A 890 9.45 32.33 -21.70
C SER A 890 10.35 31.28 -22.36
N ALA A 891 11.15 31.66 -23.36
CA ALA A 891 12.19 30.78 -23.93
C ALA A 891 13.21 30.31 -22.87
N HIS A 892 13.36 31.06 -21.76
CA HIS A 892 14.13 30.67 -20.57
C HIS A 892 13.27 30.08 -19.43
N GLY A 893 12.01 29.77 -19.71
CA GLY A 893 11.08 29.13 -18.77
C GLY A 893 11.49 27.69 -18.46
N HIS A 894 11.10 27.20 -17.28
CA HIS A 894 11.52 25.88 -16.82
C HIS A 894 10.84 24.74 -17.62
N TYR A 895 11.64 23.75 -18.04
CA TYR A 895 11.22 22.60 -18.86
C TYR A 895 10.04 21.79 -18.29
N SER A 896 9.69 21.98 -17.00
CA SER A 896 8.53 21.34 -16.38
C SER A 896 7.21 21.60 -17.13
N PHE A 897 7.06 22.75 -17.80
CA PHE A 897 5.85 23.01 -18.59
C PHE A 897 5.75 22.11 -19.82
N GLU A 898 6.89 21.72 -20.42
CA GLU A 898 6.89 20.77 -21.53
C GLU A 898 6.54 19.36 -21.04
N LYS A 899 7.16 18.94 -19.93
CA LYS A 899 6.81 17.66 -19.26
C LYS A 899 5.35 17.63 -18.84
N ALA A 900 4.81 18.73 -18.31
CA ALA A 900 3.39 18.83 -17.96
C ALA A 900 2.47 18.74 -19.18
N ALA A 901 2.81 19.42 -20.28
CA ALA A 901 2.08 19.35 -21.55
C ALA A 901 2.10 17.94 -22.16
N GLN A 902 3.21 17.20 -22.05
CA GLN A 902 3.28 15.78 -22.40
C GLN A 902 2.38 14.93 -21.50
N MET A 903 2.51 15.07 -20.17
CA MET A 903 1.80 14.26 -19.18
C MET A 903 0.28 14.38 -19.26
N ILE A 904 -0.28 15.56 -19.60
CA ILE A 904 -1.73 15.77 -19.70
C ILE A 904 -2.28 15.67 -21.14
N GLY A 905 -1.46 15.22 -22.10
CA GLY A 905 -1.90 14.93 -23.47
C GLY A 905 -2.06 16.13 -24.40
N LEU A 906 -1.31 17.22 -24.18
CA LEU A 906 -1.23 18.36 -25.13
C LEU A 906 -0.07 18.20 -26.13
N GLY A 907 1.03 17.60 -25.68
CA GLY A 907 2.26 17.36 -26.45
C GLY A 907 3.17 18.60 -26.57
N SER A 908 4.48 18.38 -26.72
CA SER A 908 5.49 19.46 -26.76
C SER A 908 5.25 20.54 -27.81
N ARG A 909 4.69 20.19 -28.98
CA ARG A 909 4.38 21.14 -30.07
C ARG A 909 3.27 22.16 -29.73
N ASN A 910 2.65 22.01 -28.57
CA ASN A 910 1.65 22.91 -28.00
C ASN A 910 2.18 23.68 -26.78
N LEU A 911 3.47 23.58 -26.47
CA LEU A 911 4.19 24.58 -25.70
C LEU A 911 4.94 25.50 -26.67
N VAL A 912 4.63 26.79 -26.65
CA VAL A 912 5.26 27.81 -27.49
C VAL A 912 6.25 28.61 -26.64
N PRO A 913 7.57 28.54 -26.91
CA PRO A 913 8.54 29.43 -26.31
C PRO A 913 8.36 30.85 -26.87
N VAL A 914 8.22 31.82 -25.97
CA VAL A 914 8.12 33.23 -26.29
C VAL A 914 9.53 33.85 -26.26
N PRO A 915 9.93 34.61 -27.30
CA PRO A 915 11.18 35.36 -27.31
C PRO A 915 11.43 36.18 -26.05
N VAL A 916 12.70 36.26 -25.68
CA VAL A 916 13.19 37.03 -24.55
C VAL A 916 14.08 38.16 -25.02
N ASP A 917 14.23 39.20 -24.20
CA ASP A 917 15.17 40.28 -24.43
C ASP A 917 16.62 39.89 -24.07
N ALA A 918 17.55 40.83 -24.23
CA ALA A 918 18.96 40.64 -23.92
C ALA A 918 19.26 40.38 -22.42
N VAL A 919 18.29 40.61 -21.51
CA VAL A 919 18.42 40.29 -20.08
C VAL A 919 17.70 38.98 -19.71
N GLY A 920 17.12 38.31 -20.70
CA GLY A 920 16.45 37.02 -20.59
C GLY A 920 15.01 37.09 -20.08
N ALA A 921 14.37 38.25 -20.11
CA ALA A 921 12.97 38.45 -19.74
C ALA A 921 12.03 38.36 -20.97
N MET A 922 10.86 37.77 -20.82
CA MET A 922 9.86 37.59 -21.88
C MET A 922 9.42 38.93 -22.50
N ILE A 923 9.39 39.00 -23.84
CA ILE A 923 8.91 40.18 -24.59
C ILE A 923 7.37 40.10 -24.76
N PRO A 924 6.57 41.01 -24.16
CA PRO A 924 5.11 40.87 -24.17
C PRO A 924 4.43 41.11 -25.53
N SER A 925 5.04 41.90 -26.42
CA SER A 925 4.56 42.09 -27.79
C SER A 925 4.70 40.80 -28.62
N GLU A 926 5.76 40.03 -28.39
CA GLU A 926 5.95 38.72 -29.03
C GLU A 926 5.01 37.66 -28.44
N LEU A 927 4.72 37.71 -27.13
CA LEU A 927 3.64 36.90 -26.54
C LEU A 927 2.31 37.16 -27.24
N GLU A 928 1.90 38.42 -27.40
CA GLU A 928 0.65 38.77 -28.09
C GLU A 928 0.65 38.31 -29.56
N ARG A 929 1.75 38.57 -30.29
CA ARG A 929 1.89 38.13 -31.69
C ARG A 929 1.74 36.61 -31.85
N LEU A 930 2.35 35.83 -30.94
CA LEU A 930 2.28 34.37 -30.94
C LEU A 930 0.88 33.84 -30.52
N ILE A 931 0.18 34.53 -29.62
CA ILE A 931 -1.21 34.22 -29.25
C ILE A 931 -2.14 34.41 -30.45
N LEU A 932 -2.00 35.52 -31.19
CA LEU A 932 -2.79 35.80 -32.39
C LEU A 932 -2.53 34.75 -33.47
N ALA A 933 -1.27 34.49 -33.82
CA ALA A 933 -0.89 33.46 -34.79
C ALA A 933 -1.40 32.06 -34.42
N ALA A 934 -1.45 31.72 -33.13
CA ALA A 934 -2.01 30.46 -32.68
C ALA A 934 -3.55 30.39 -32.84
N LYS A 935 -4.27 31.49 -32.60
CA LYS A 935 -5.72 31.59 -32.86
C LYS A 935 -6.03 31.47 -34.35
N ASP A 936 -5.25 32.12 -35.20
CA ASP A 936 -5.37 32.03 -36.67
C ASP A 936 -5.13 30.60 -37.17
N ALA A 937 -4.23 29.85 -36.51
CA ALA A 937 -3.99 28.43 -36.75
C ALA A 937 -5.05 27.49 -36.11
N GLY A 938 -6.17 28.03 -35.60
CA GLY A 938 -7.25 27.24 -34.98
C GLY A 938 -6.89 26.61 -33.63
N LYS A 939 -5.82 27.05 -32.96
CA LYS A 939 -5.47 26.61 -31.60
C LYS A 939 -6.25 27.39 -30.54
N THR A 940 -6.25 26.86 -29.32
CA THR A 940 -6.94 27.42 -28.16
C THR A 940 -5.92 27.89 -27.11
N PRO A 941 -5.54 29.18 -27.08
CA PRO A 941 -4.67 29.71 -26.03
C PRO A 941 -5.26 29.48 -24.64
N LEU A 942 -4.50 28.78 -23.81
CA LEU A 942 -4.94 28.30 -22.50
C LEU A 942 -4.28 29.06 -21.34
N LEU A 943 -2.94 29.07 -21.34
CA LEU A 943 -2.13 29.55 -20.22
C LEU A 943 -0.87 30.26 -20.74
N VAL A 944 -0.47 31.32 -20.04
CA VAL A 944 0.89 31.88 -20.10
C VAL A 944 1.61 31.64 -18.78
N ASN A 945 2.82 31.10 -18.86
CA ASN A 945 3.75 30.98 -17.75
C ASN A 945 4.78 32.11 -17.81
N ALA A 946 4.71 33.04 -16.86
CA ALA A 946 5.74 34.04 -16.61
C ALA A 946 6.70 33.54 -15.53
N THR A 947 7.99 33.85 -15.63
CA THR A 947 9.04 33.31 -14.77
C THR A 947 9.56 34.38 -13.82
N ALA A 948 9.56 34.11 -12.52
CA ALA A 948 10.21 34.93 -11.50
C ALA A 948 11.53 34.26 -11.08
N GLY A 949 12.64 34.69 -11.69
CA GLY A 949 13.97 34.11 -11.51
C GLY A 949 14.18 32.90 -12.41
N SER A 950 14.53 33.12 -13.69
CA SER A 950 14.85 32.06 -14.66
C SER A 950 15.98 31.16 -14.16
N THR A 951 16.01 29.89 -14.61
CA THR A 951 16.93 28.88 -14.05
C THR A 951 18.40 29.17 -14.33
N VAL A 952 18.70 29.76 -15.50
CA VAL A 952 20.08 30.05 -15.94
C VAL A 952 20.50 31.48 -15.61
N LEU A 953 19.79 32.49 -16.09
CA LEU A 953 20.21 33.89 -15.95
C LEU A 953 19.66 34.60 -14.70
N GLY A 954 18.59 34.08 -14.08
CA GLY A 954 17.93 34.73 -12.93
C GLY A 954 16.97 35.86 -13.30
N SER A 955 16.60 35.95 -14.58
CA SER A 955 15.71 36.97 -15.16
C SER A 955 14.31 36.92 -14.53
N PHE A 956 13.62 38.08 -14.49
CA PHE A 956 12.22 38.20 -14.05
C PHE A 956 11.40 38.76 -15.20
N ASP A 957 10.33 38.08 -15.58
CA ASP A 957 9.44 38.51 -16.68
C ASP A 957 8.57 39.73 -16.27
N PRO A 958 8.17 40.60 -17.22
CA PRO A 958 7.36 41.80 -16.94
C PRO A 958 5.89 41.46 -16.64
N PHE A 959 5.60 41.08 -15.39
CA PHE A 959 4.31 40.52 -15.00
C PHE A 959 3.09 41.43 -15.27
N GLU A 960 3.19 42.75 -15.11
CA GLU A 960 2.05 43.65 -15.35
C GLU A 960 1.60 43.68 -16.82
N GLU A 961 2.57 43.65 -17.74
CA GLU A 961 2.36 43.67 -19.18
C GLU A 961 1.84 42.31 -19.67
N ILE A 962 2.45 41.21 -19.20
CA ILE A 962 1.97 39.85 -19.48
C ILE A 962 0.54 39.65 -18.95
N ALA A 963 0.21 40.17 -17.77
CA ALA A 963 -1.13 40.10 -17.21
C ALA A 963 -2.16 40.87 -18.06
N ALA A 964 -1.76 41.98 -18.69
CA ALA A 964 -2.62 42.71 -19.62
C ALA A 964 -2.92 41.89 -20.89
N VAL A 965 -1.89 41.27 -21.49
CA VAL A 965 -2.04 40.38 -22.66
C VAL A 965 -2.89 39.15 -22.32
N ALA A 966 -2.63 38.49 -21.18
CA ALA A 966 -3.38 37.31 -20.73
C ALA A 966 -4.88 37.62 -20.56
N ARG A 967 -5.22 38.72 -19.87
CA ARG A 967 -6.61 39.18 -19.69
C ARG A 967 -7.28 39.53 -21.02
N LYS A 968 -6.59 40.24 -21.93
CA LYS A 968 -7.09 40.60 -23.27
C LYS A 968 -7.50 39.37 -24.09
N HIS A 969 -6.90 38.21 -23.83
CA HIS A 969 -7.14 36.99 -24.59
C HIS A 969 -7.86 35.87 -23.84
N GLY A 970 -8.28 36.10 -22.58
CA GLY A 970 -9.03 35.13 -21.78
C GLY A 970 -8.18 33.96 -21.27
N MET A 971 -6.88 34.15 -21.09
CA MET A 971 -5.93 33.11 -20.70
C MET A 971 -5.62 33.14 -19.20
N TRP A 972 -5.27 31.98 -18.65
CA TRP A 972 -4.73 31.88 -17.30
C TRP A 972 -3.29 32.41 -17.25
N MET A 973 -2.98 33.27 -16.29
CA MET A 973 -1.61 33.69 -15.99
C MET A 973 -1.07 32.91 -14.79
N HIS A 974 -0.05 32.09 -15.03
CA HIS A 974 0.75 31.48 -13.97
C HIS A 974 2.09 32.21 -13.82
N VAL A 975 2.56 32.36 -12.58
CA VAL A 975 3.94 32.79 -12.29
C VAL A 975 4.72 31.64 -11.67
N ASP A 976 5.69 31.10 -12.42
CA ASP A 976 6.71 30.21 -11.88
C ASP A 976 7.74 31.03 -11.09
N GLY A 977 7.47 31.21 -9.80
CA GLY A 977 8.39 31.76 -8.81
C GLY A 977 9.12 30.68 -8.02
N ALA A 978 9.26 29.46 -8.56
CA ALA A 978 9.92 28.36 -7.86
C ALA A 978 11.31 28.75 -7.34
N TRP A 979 12.06 29.58 -8.08
CA TRP A 979 13.34 30.14 -7.63
C TRP A 979 13.19 31.54 -7.02
N GLY A 980 12.89 32.54 -7.85
CA GLY A 980 12.89 33.96 -7.47
C GLY A 980 11.67 34.42 -6.70
N GLY A 981 10.62 33.62 -6.52
CA GLY A 981 9.44 34.01 -5.72
C GLY A 981 9.79 34.31 -4.26
N SER A 982 10.78 33.61 -3.70
CA SER A 982 11.23 33.79 -2.33
C SER A 982 11.72 35.22 -2.01
N VAL A 983 12.06 36.04 -3.01
CA VAL A 983 12.44 37.46 -2.79
C VAL A 983 11.32 38.31 -2.20
N VAL A 984 10.08 37.80 -2.15
CA VAL A 984 8.94 38.44 -1.50
C VAL A 984 9.15 38.74 0.00
N PHE A 985 10.10 38.06 0.64
CA PHE A 985 10.51 38.32 2.03
C PHE A 985 11.44 39.54 2.20
N SER A 986 12.15 39.97 1.14
CA SER A 986 13.04 41.13 1.19
C SER A 986 12.31 42.39 0.72
N GLU A 987 12.36 43.45 1.53
CA GLU A 987 11.83 44.76 1.17
C GLU A 987 12.54 45.34 -0.08
N THR A 988 13.86 45.11 -0.19
CA THR A 988 14.72 45.58 -1.28
C THR A 988 14.44 44.86 -2.61
N GLN A 989 14.20 43.55 -2.55
CA GLN A 989 14.13 42.68 -3.73
C GLN A 989 12.69 42.37 -4.16
N ARG A 990 11.68 42.45 -3.28
CA ARG A 990 10.26 42.18 -3.62
C ARG A 990 9.74 43.02 -4.79
N ARG A 991 10.33 44.18 -5.07
CA ARG A 991 10.04 45.00 -6.27
C ARG A 991 10.19 44.22 -7.59
N LYS A 992 11.02 43.17 -7.63
CA LYS A 992 11.16 42.25 -8.78
C LYS A 992 9.89 41.42 -9.05
N LEU A 993 8.95 41.37 -8.09
CA LEU A 993 7.65 40.69 -8.19
C LEU A 993 6.49 41.67 -8.47
N LYS A 994 6.80 42.90 -8.92
CA LYS A 994 5.78 43.89 -9.30
C LYS A 994 4.86 43.30 -10.38
N GLY A 995 3.55 43.28 -10.10
CA GLY A 995 2.54 42.68 -10.99
C GLY A 995 2.15 41.23 -10.68
N VAL A 996 2.88 40.49 -9.83
CA VAL A 996 2.53 39.08 -9.52
C VAL A 996 1.15 38.94 -8.87
N HIS A 997 0.67 39.96 -8.15
CA HIS A 997 -0.68 40.03 -7.60
C HIS A 997 -1.81 39.99 -8.66
N LEU A 998 -1.49 40.18 -9.94
CA LEU A 998 -2.42 40.10 -11.07
C LEU A 998 -2.54 38.68 -11.65
N ALA A 999 -1.67 37.74 -11.25
CA ALA A 999 -1.68 36.36 -11.71
C ALA A 999 -2.84 35.55 -11.10
N ASP A 1000 -3.19 34.45 -11.74
CA ASP A 1000 -4.22 33.52 -11.25
C ASP A 1000 -3.63 32.50 -10.27
N SER A 1001 -2.37 32.09 -10.48
CA SER A 1001 -1.61 31.24 -9.56
C SER A 1001 -0.10 31.51 -9.58
N VAL A 1002 0.56 31.20 -8.47
CA VAL A 1002 2.02 31.38 -8.26
C VAL A 1002 2.61 30.11 -7.66
N ALA A 1003 3.71 29.60 -8.22
CA ALA A 1003 4.53 28.57 -7.61
C ALA A 1003 5.70 29.19 -6.82
N VAL A 1004 6.07 28.61 -5.68
CA VAL A 1004 7.28 28.99 -4.92
C VAL A 1004 7.91 27.76 -4.25
N ASN A 1005 9.25 27.66 -4.22
CA ASN A 1005 9.93 26.55 -3.56
C ASN A 1005 10.77 27.03 -2.36
N PRO A 1006 10.26 26.95 -1.12
CA PRO A 1006 11.06 27.14 0.08
C PRO A 1006 12.30 26.23 0.16
N HIS A 1007 12.32 25.05 -0.48
CA HIS A 1007 13.51 24.18 -0.52
C HIS A 1007 14.68 24.71 -1.37
N LYS A 1008 14.47 25.82 -2.08
CA LYS A 1008 15.53 26.50 -2.84
C LYS A 1008 16.14 27.61 -1.99
N MET A 1009 15.78 28.86 -2.26
CA MET A 1009 16.40 30.06 -1.67
C MET A 1009 16.24 30.16 -0.14
N LEU A 1010 15.21 29.55 0.46
CA LEU A 1010 14.95 29.61 1.91
C LEU A 1010 15.57 28.44 2.71
N GLY A 1011 16.28 27.51 2.04
CA GLY A 1011 16.99 26.40 2.70
C GLY A 1011 16.09 25.37 3.41
N ALA A 1012 14.80 25.27 3.09
CA ALA A 1012 13.96 24.19 3.61
C ALA A 1012 14.42 22.81 3.06
N PRO A 1013 14.20 21.69 3.76
CA PRO A 1013 14.54 20.38 3.24
C PRO A 1013 13.75 20.04 1.96
N THR A 1014 14.43 19.42 0.99
CA THR A 1014 13.79 18.91 -0.24
C THR A 1014 12.95 17.67 0.08
N THR A 1015 11.71 17.54 -0.42
CA THR A 1015 10.91 18.52 -1.17
C THR A 1015 10.23 19.53 -0.26
N CYS A 1016 9.96 20.72 -0.81
CA CYS A 1016 9.04 21.70 -0.23
C CYS A 1016 8.67 22.77 -1.29
N SER A 1017 7.56 22.62 -1.98
CA SER A 1017 7.02 23.62 -2.92
C SER A 1017 5.58 23.95 -2.54
N LEU A 1018 5.15 25.17 -2.81
CA LEU A 1018 3.78 25.64 -2.59
C LEU A 1018 3.20 26.10 -3.94
N LEU A 1019 2.00 25.66 -4.26
CA LEU A 1019 1.17 26.29 -5.30
C LEU A 1019 0.12 27.16 -4.63
N LEU A 1020 0.09 28.44 -5.00
CA LEU A 1020 -0.74 29.47 -4.41
C LEU A 1020 -1.72 30.01 -5.46
N GLY A 1021 -2.89 30.45 -5.02
CA GLY A 1021 -3.91 31.05 -5.89
C GLY A 1021 -4.75 32.09 -5.17
N LYS A 1022 -5.36 32.96 -5.97
CA LYS A 1022 -6.25 34.03 -5.50
C LYS A 1022 -7.58 33.54 -4.92
N ASP A 1023 -8.04 32.35 -5.34
CA ASP A 1023 -9.31 31.75 -4.90
C ASP A 1023 -9.25 30.21 -4.95
N LEU A 1024 -9.15 29.58 -3.78
CA LEU A 1024 -9.12 28.12 -3.65
C LEU A 1024 -10.42 27.42 -4.10
N ARG A 1025 -11.54 28.13 -4.27
CA ARG A 1025 -12.77 27.53 -4.82
C ARG A 1025 -12.59 27.13 -6.29
N GLN A 1026 -11.75 27.83 -7.04
CA GLN A 1026 -11.38 27.45 -8.40
C GLN A 1026 -10.53 26.18 -8.39
N PHE A 1027 -9.55 26.12 -7.47
CA PHE A 1027 -8.65 24.95 -7.31
C PHE A 1027 -9.44 23.70 -6.90
N HIS A 1028 -10.41 23.86 -5.98
CA HIS A 1028 -11.35 22.82 -5.58
C HIS A 1028 -12.20 22.36 -6.78
N ARG A 1029 -12.94 23.26 -7.43
CA ARG A 1029 -13.81 22.92 -8.57
C ARG A 1029 -13.04 22.26 -9.73
N ALA A 1030 -11.80 22.69 -9.97
CA ALA A 1030 -10.92 22.12 -10.98
C ALA A 1030 -10.50 20.67 -10.70
N ASN A 1031 -10.22 20.31 -9.44
CA ASN A 1031 -9.69 18.99 -9.07
C ASN A 1031 -10.75 18.03 -8.51
N THR A 1032 -11.78 18.53 -7.84
CA THR A 1032 -12.76 17.73 -7.08
C THR A 1032 -13.43 16.62 -7.90
N LEU A 1033 -13.58 15.46 -7.27
CA LEU A 1033 -14.30 14.29 -7.78
C LEU A 1033 -15.15 13.70 -6.64
N PRO A 1034 -16.34 13.14 -6.92
CA PRO A 1034 -17.20 12.54 -5.90
C PRO A 1034 -16.67 11.18 -5.39
N ALA A 1035 -15.60 11.22 -4.60
CA ALA A 1035 -14.93 10.07 -3.99
C ALA A 1035 -15.50 9.75 -2.60
N GLY A 1036 -16.71 9.18 -2.56
CA GLY A 1036 -17.49 8.91 -1.34
C GLY A 1036 -16.92 7.87 -0.35
N TYR A 1037 -15.64 7.51 -0.46
CA TYR A 1037 -14.89 6.74 0.56
C TYR A 1037 -13.93 7.61 1.38
N LEU A 1038 -13.69 8.86 0.95
CA LEU A 1038 -12.72 9.77 1.55
C LEU A 1038 -13.38 11.10 1.96
N PHE A 1039 -14.14 11.71 1.06
CA PHE A 1039 -14.81 12.99 1.29
C PHE A 1039 -16.27 12.76 1.71
N HIS A 1040 -16.62 13.18 2.93
CA HIS A 1040 -17.87 12.78 3.60
C HIS A 1040 -18.87 13.92 3.84
N GLY A 1041 -18.60 15.15 3.38
CA GLY A 1041 -19.56 16.26 3.49
C GLY A 1041 -18.96 17.66 3.29
N ALA A 1042 -18.58 18.01 2.06
CA ALA A 1042 -18.23 19.37 1.69
C ALA A 1042 -19.37 20.01 0.87
N ASP A 1043 -20.00 21.05 1.41
CA ASP A 1043 -20.79 21.99 0.60
C ASP A 1043 -19.83 22.74 -0.34
N ALA A 1044 -20.23 22.95 -1.61
CA ALA A 1044 -19.35 23.45 -2.67
C ALA A 1044 -18.81 24.89 -2.48
N ASP A 1045 -19.36 25.62 -1.51
CA ASP A 1045 -18.95 26.98 -1.11
C ASP A 1045 -18.43 27.04 0.34
N GLY A 1046 -18.31 25.89 1.01
CA GLY A 1046 -17.75 25.75 2.36
C GLY A 1046 -16.23 25.87 2.38
N GLU A 1047 -15.65 25.97 3.58
CA GLU A 1047 -14.20 26.02 3.74
C GLU A 1047 -13.60 24.62 3.59
N VAL A 1048 -12.75 24.42 2.58
CA VAL A 1048 -12.12 23.12 2.32
C VAL A 1048 -11.09 22.82 3.41
N TRP A 1049 -11.27 21.71 4.12
CA TRP A 1049 -10.33 21.16 5.12
C TRP A 1049 -9.70 19.85 4.66
N ASP A 1050 -10.37 19.08 3.80
CA ASP A 1050 -9.82 17.87 3.20
C ASP A 1050 -9.00 18.23 1.96
N LEU A 1051 -7.73 18.59 2.19
CA LEU A 1051 -6.85 19.21 1.21
C LEU A 1051 -6.58 18.35 -0.04
N ALA A 1052 -6.79 17.04 0.02
CA ALA A 1052 -6.66 16.19 -1.18
C ALA A 1052 -7.59 16.63 -2.32
N ASP A 1053 -8.79 17.15 -2.02
CA ASP A 1053 -9.76 17.56 -3.05
C ASP A 1053 -9.37 18.87 -3.77
N LEU A 1054 -8.28 19.52 -3.33
CA LEU A 1054 -7.62 20.63 -4.04
C LEU A 1054 -6.56 20.16 -5.04
N THR A 1055 -6.21 18.87 -5.06
CA THR A 1055 -4.99 18.37 -5.74
C THR A 1055 -5.27 17.14 -6.61
N PRO A 1056 -4.43 16.84 -7.62
CA PRO A 1056 -4.51 15.58 -8.36
C PRO A 1056 -3.96 14.36 -7.57
N GLN A 1057 -3.71 14.48 -6.26
CA GLN A 1057 -3.02 13.47 -5.45
C GLN A 1057 -3.87 12.99 -4.27
N CYS A 1058 -3.81 11.68 -3.99
CA CYS A 1058 -4.39 11.11 -2.78
C CYS A 1058 -3.43 11.13 -1.59
N GLY A 1059 -2.18 10.68 -1.77
CA GLY A 1059 -1.19 10.59 -0.70
C GLY A 1059 -0.15 11.71 -0.80
N ARG A 1060 0.02 12.51 0.26
CA ARG A 1060 0.84 13.72 0.23
C ARG A 1060 1.54 13.99 1.55
N ARG A 1061 2.82 14.37 1.50
CA ARG A 1061 3.63 14.73 2.66
C ARG A 1061 3.27 16.17 3.12
N PRO A 1062 3.11 16.45 4.42
CA PRO A 1062 2.80 17.79 4.92
C PRO A 1062 4.04 18.72 4.95
N ASP A 1063 4.62 18.97 3.78
CA ASP A 1063 5.88 19.73 3.63
C ASP A 1063 5.78 21.19 4.12
N SER A 1064 4.57 21.74 4.29
CA SER A 1064 4.34 23.06 4.88
C SER A 1064 4.79 23.18 6.34
N LEU A 1065 4.93 22.07 7.10
CA LEU A 1065 5.46 22.11 8.46
C LEU A 1065 6.91 22.62 8.50
N LYS A 1066 7.73 22.26 7.52
CA LYS A 1066 9.14 22.68 7.41
C LYS A 1066 9.26 24.20 7.33
N VAL A 1067 8.37 24.79 6.53
CA VAL A 1067 8.23 26.23 6.33
C VAL A 1067 7.75 26.90 7.61
N MET A 1068 6.74 26.34 8.29
CA MET A 1068 6.24 26.88 9.55
C MET A 1068 7.32 26.93 10.63
N LEU A 1069 8.05 25.84 10.83
CA LEU A 1069 9.11 25.79 11.84
C LEU A 1069 10.26 26.73 11.51
N SER A 1070 10.74 26.73 10.26
CA SER A 1070 11.83 27.62 9.85
C SER A 1070 11.42 29.10 9.89
N TRP A 1071 10.20 29.44 9.49
CA TRP A 1071 9.66 30.81 9.61
C TRP A 1071 9.44 31.21 11.07
N THR A 1072 9.00 30.30 11.93
CA THR A 1072 8.89 30.56 13.38
C THR A 1072 10.26 30.86 14.01
N TYR A 1073 11.32 30.18 13.55
CA TYR A 1073 12.67 30.34 14.07
C TYR A 1073 13.40 31.58 13.52
N TYR A 1074 13.36 31.83 12.20
CA TYR A 1074 14.08 32.94 11.57
C TYR A 1074 13.26 34.24 11.46
N GLY A 1075 11.93 34.16 11.52
CA GLY A 1075 11.04 35.28 11.22
C GLY A 1075 11.02 35.65 9.73
N ALA A 1076 10.06 36.51 9.34
CA ALA A 1076 10.04 37.06 7.98
C ALA A 1076 11.25 37.99 7.71
N GLU A 1077 11.63 38.75 8.74
CA GLU A 1077 12.74 39.70 8.68
C GLU A 1077 14.10 39.00 8.55
N GLY A 1078 14.32 37.89 9.27
CA GLY A 1078 15.54 37.09 9.15
C GLY A 1078 15.72 36.52 7.74
N TYR A 1079 14.64 36.01 7.13
CA TYR A 1079 14.65 35.63 5.71
C TYR A 1079 14.92 36.82 4.78
N GLY A 1080 14.33 37.99 5.04
CA GLY A 1080 14.60 39.21 4.27
C GLY A 1080 16.09 39.59 4.27
N ARG A 1081 16.72 39.63 5.46
CA ARG A 1081 18.16 39.91 5.61
C ARG A 1081 19.04 38.87 4.92
N MET A 1082 18.74 37.59 5.13
CA MET A 1082 19.45 36.47 4.47
C MET A 1082 19.41 36.55 2.94
N ILE A 1083 18.27 36.94 2.37
CA ILE A 1083 18.12 37.13 0.92
C ILE A 1083 18.95 38.34 0.47
N ASP A 1084 18.87 39.47 1.17
CA ASP A 1084 19.66 40.67 0.81
C ASP A 1084 21.17 40.43 0.91
N GLU A 1085 21.64 39.68 1.91
CA GLU A 1085 23.02 39.20 2.02
C GLU A 1085 23.43 38.30 0.85
N ALA A 1086 22.56 37.37 0.42
CA ALA A 1086 22.82 36.54 -0.76
C ALA A 1086 22.90 37.36 -2.05
N PHE A 1087 22.03 38.37 -2.23
CA PHE A 1087 22.12 39.29 -3.38
C PHE A 1087 23.41 40.12 -3.34
N ASN A 1088 23.85 40.55 -2.16
CA ASN A 1088 25.14 41.22 -1.99
C ASN A 1088 26.32 40.28 -2.30
N ALA A 1089 26.22 38.99 -1.97
CA ALA A 1089 27.22 37.99 -2.34
C ALA A 1089 27.26 37.72 -3.86
N ALA A 1090 26.10 37.66 -4.53
CA ALA A 1090 26.01 37.53 -5.98
C ALA A 1090 26.63 38.75 -6.70
N ALA A 1091 26.31 39.96 -6.26
CA ALA A 1091 26.89 41.20 -6.78
C ALA A 1091 28.40 41.29 -6.50
N TYR A 1092 28.87 40.78 -5.35
CA TYR A 1092 30.29 40.69 -5.04
C TYR A 1092 31.03 39.76 -6.01
N LEU A 1093 30.51 38.55 -6.26
CA LEU A 1093 31.09 37.64 -7.25
C LEU A 1093 31.09 38.25 -8.66
N ALA A 1094 29.98 38.85 -9.10
CA ALA A 1094 29.91 39.53 -10.39
C ALA A 1094 30.98 40.63 -10.51
N GLY A 1095 31.18 41.42 -9.44
CA GLY A 1095 32.23 42.44 -9.37
C GLY A 1095 33.67 41.91 -9.26
N LEU A 1096 33.90 40.67 -8.77
CA LEU A 1096 35.20 40.02 -8.84
C LEU A 1096 35.52 39.57 -10.27
N VAL A 1097 34.54 38.95 -10.93
CA VAL A 1097 34.62 38.46 -12.31
C VAL A 1097 34.83 39.62 -13.29
N GLU A 1098 34.01 40.68 -13.20
CA GLU A 1098 34.06 41.86 -14.08
C GLU A 1098 35.39 42.63 -13.99
N LYS A 1099 36.03 42.66 -12.82
CA LYS A 1099 37.33 43.31 -12.62
C LYS A 1099 38.51 42.49 -13.13
N ASN A 1100 38.34 41.20 -13.36
CA ASN A 1100 39.40 40.32 -13.78
C ASN A 1100 39.32 40.05 -15.29
N LYS A 1101 40.28 40.61 -16.03
CA LYS A 1101 40.42 40.48 -17.49
C LYS A 1101 40.45 39.03 -18.02
N ASP A 1102 40.73 38.06 -17.15
CA ASP A 1102 40.76 36.64 -17.52
C ASP A 1102 39.35 36.04 -17.63
N PHE A 1103 38.29 36.81 -17.33
CA PHE A 1103 36.89 36.40 -17.41
C PHE A 1103 36.06 37.31 -18.32
N VAL A 1104 34.93 36.77 -18.80
CA VAL A 1104 33.89 37.54 -19.49
C VAL A 1104 32.55 37.31 -18.79
N LEU A 1105 32.04 38.35 -18.13
CA LEU A 1105 30.75 38.31 -17.42
C LEU A 1105 29.59 38.25 -18.43
N VAL A 1106 28.66 37.32 -18.21
CA VAL A 1106 27.40 37.16 -18.97
C VAL A 1106 26.21 37.74 -18.21
N SER A 1107 26.19 37.61 -16.88
CA SER A 1107 25.19 38.25 -16.03
C SER A 1107 25.30 39.78 -16.01
N GLN A 1108 24.21 40.46 -15.69
CA GLN A 1108 24.27 41.87 -15.30
C GLN A 1108 25.02 42.04 -13.96
N ASN A 1109 25.56 43.24 -13.71
CA ASN A 1109 26.07 43.64 -12.40
C ASN A 1109 25.29 44.88 -11.89
N PRO A 1110 24.52 44.80 -10.79
CA PRO A 1110 24.27 43.61 -9.97
C PRO A 1110 23.42 42.54 -10.70
N PRO A 1111 23.61 41.24 -10.40
CA PRO A 1111 22.83 40.17 -11.00
C PRO A 1111 21.31 40.28 -10.74
N PRO A 1112 20.46 39.77 -11.65
CA PRO A 1112 19.01 39.84 -11.49
C PRO A 1112 18.49 38.88 -10.40
N CYS A 1113 19.21 37.79 -10.10
CA CYS A 1113 18.95 36.88 -8.98
C CYS A 1113 20.28 36.31 -8.43
N LEU A 1114 20.27 35.22 -7.66
CA LEU A 1114 21.44 34.71 -6.91
C LEU A 1114 22.46 33.90 -7.75
N GLN A 1115 22.34 33.90 -9.08
CA GLN A 1115 23.29 33.21 -9.94
C GLN A 1115 24.09 34.18 -10.80
N VAL A 1116 25.38 33.85 -10.97
CA VAL A 1116 26.35 34.65 -11.72
C VAL A 1116 26.89 33.79 -12.86
N CYS A 1117 26.68 34.27 -14.07
CA CYS A 1117 27.04 33.59 -15.31
C CYS A 1117 28.24 34.28 -15.94
N PHE A 1118 29.27 33.51 -16.31
CA PHE A 1118 30.50 34.03 -16.92
C PHE A 1118 31.32 32.94 -17.61
N TYR A 1119 32.22 33.34 -18.50
CA TYR A 1119 33.26 32.48 -19.06
C TYR A 1119 34.62 32.79 -18.41
N TYR A 1120 35.49 31.79 -18.32
CA TYR A 1120 36.93 32.00 -18.13
C TYR A 1120 37.59 32.00 -19.51
N ALA A 1121 38.22 33.11 -19.89
CA ALA A 1121 38.65 33.39 -21.25
C ALA A 1121 39.87 34.35 -21.29
N PRO A 1122 41.05 33.94 -20.76
CA PRO A 1122 42.25 34.78 -20.60
C PRO A 1122 42.88 35.29 -21.91
N ARG A 1123 42.39 34.83 -23.07
CA ARG A 1123 42.81 35.28 -24.41
C ARG A 1123 41.64 35.88 -25.21
N GLY A 1124 40.53 36.20 -24.54
CA GLY A 1124 39.23 36.45 -25.17
C GLY A 1124 38.47 35.16 -25.44
N LEU A 1125 37.19 35.28 -25.78
CA LEU A 1125 36.33 34.14 -26.15
C LEU A 1125 36.71 33.59 -27.53
N GLU A 1126 36.88 32.27 -27.62
CA GLU A 1126 37.03 31.60 -28.91
C GLU A 1126 35.77 31.81 -29.78
N GLU A 1127 35.96 31.85 -31.09
CA GLU A 1127 34.84 31.93 -32.05
C GLU A 1127 34.10 30.60 -32.19
N VAL A 1128 34.80 29.49 -31.95
CA VAL A 1128 34.26 28.12 -32.00
C VAL A 1128 33.65 27.77 -30.63
N PRO A 1129 32.31 27.65 -30.50
CA PRO A 1129 31.62 27.45 -29.22
C PRO A 1129 32.11 26.23 -28.45
N GLU A 1130 32.46 25.15 -29.15
CA GLU A 1130 32.91 23.88 -28.59
C GLU A 1130 34.21 24.03 -27.78
N LYS A 1131 35.08 24.99 -28.12
CA LYS A 1131 36.30 25.27 -27.35
C LYS A 1131 36.00 25.91 -26.01
N ASN A 1132 35.14 26.94 -25.98
CA ASN A 1132 34.70 27.58 -24.74
C ASN A 1132 33.95 26.56 -23.86
N THR A 1133 33.13 25.68 -24.47
CA THR A 1133 32.50 24.55 -23.79
C THR A 1133 33.52 23.60 -23.16
N ALA A 1134 34.54 23.16 -23.91
CA ALA A 1134 35.56 22.25 -23.40
C ALA A 1134 36.38 22.88 -22.27
N GLN A 1135 36.70 24.19 -22.37
CA GLN A 1135 37.40 24.94 -21.33
C GLN A 1135 36.57 25.04 -20.04
N THR A 1136 35.31 25.49 -20.15
CA THR A 1136 34.41 25.58 -18.99
C THR A 1136 34.19 24.21 -18.34
N ALA A 1137 33.91 23.16 -19.13
CA ALA A 1137 33.67 21.82 -18.62
C ALA A 1137 34.89 21.21 -17.93
N GLY A 1138 36.09 21.32 -18.53
CA GLY A 1138 37.32 20.81 -17.93
C GLY A 1138 37.72 21.51 -16.63
N ILE A 1139 37.42 22.81 -16.49
CA ILE A 1139 37.61 23.52 -15.23
C ILE A 1139 36.56 23.08 -14.18
N VAL A 1140 35.29 22.94 -14.58
CA VAL A 1140 34.21 22.45 -13.69
C VAL A 1140 34.53 21.07 -13.11
N GLU A 1141 35.03 20.14 -13.94
CA GLU A 1141 35.43 18.80 -13.48
C GLU A 1141 36.56 18.88 -12.43
N ARG A 1142 37.58 19.70 -12.67
CA ARG A 1142 38.75 19.85 -11.78
C ARG A 1142 38.48 20.68 -10.52
N LEU A 1143 37.43 21.50 -10.50
CA LEU A 1143 37.02 22.25 -9.30
C LEU A 1143 36.62 21.32 -8.14
N VAL A 1144 36.12 20.12 -8.43
CA VAL A 1144 35.70 19.15 -7.40
C VAL A 1144 36.90 18.73 -6.53
N GLU A 1145 38.06 18.51 -7.14
CA GLU A 1145 39.33 18.22 -6.45
C GLU A 1145 39.80 19.38 -5.55
N ARG A 1146 39.49 20.63 -5.95
CA ARG A 1146 39.73 21.84 -5.13
C ARG A 1146 38.68 22.07 -4.04
N GLY A 1147 37.64 21.23 -3.97
CA GLY A 1147 36.55 21.39 -3.01
C GLY A 1147 35.49 22.42 -3.42
N PHE A 1148 35.24 22.58 -4.71
CA PHE A 1148 34.15 23.40 -5.25
C PHE A 1148 33.31 22.59 -6.25
N MET A 1149 31.98 22.77 -6.22
CA MET A 1149 31.06 22.23 -7.22
C MET A 1149 30.29 23.39 -7.84
N VAL A 1150 30.40 23.54 -9.16
CA VAL A 1150 29.77 24.61 -9.95
C VAL A 1150 29.25 23.99 -11.24
N ASP A 1151 28.03 24.36 -11.63
CA ASP A 1151 27.41 23.87 -12.87
C ASP A 1151 27.79 24.76 -14.06
N HIS A 1152 27.57 24.29 -15.27
CA HIS A 1152 27.68 25.11 -16.48
C HIS A 1152 26.40 25.06 -17.32
N ALA A 1153 26.07 26.16 -17.98
CA ALA A 1153 24.88 26.29 -18.82
C ALA A 1153 25.27 26.63 -20.27
N PRO A 1154 24.47 26.19 -21.26
CA PRO A 1154 24.72 26.51 -22.66
C PRO A 1154 24.45 27.98 -22.98
N GLY A 1155 25.24 28.53 -23.89
CA GLY A 1155 25.08 29.87 -24.46
C GLY A 1155 25.54 29.93 -25.92
N GLU A 1156 25.28 31.06 -26.58
CA GLU A 1156 25.59 31.25 -28.02
C GLU A 1156 27.09 31.11 -28.36
N ARG A 1157 27.97 31.40 -27.40
CA ARG A 1157 29.43 31.25 -27.51
C ARG A 1157 29.95 29.96 -26.85
N GLY A 1158 29.09 29.00 -26.53
CA GLY A 1158 29.43 27.75 -25.82
C GLY A 1158 28.98 27.77 -24.36
N ASN A 1159 29.38 26.75 -23.58
CA ASN A 1159 28.97 26.66 -22.19
C ASN A 1159 29.74 27.66 -21.31
N PHE A 1160 29.02 28.33 -20.42
CA PHE A 1160 29.54 29.25 -19.40
C PHE A 1160 29.28 28.71 -17.99
N PHE A 1161 30.09 29.13 -17.00
CA PHE A 1161 29.88 28.81 -15.59
C PHE A 1161 28.56 29.43 -15.12
N ARG A 1162 27.76 28.68 -14.35
CA ARG A 1162 26.57 29.17 -13.65
C ARG A 1162 26.74 28.94 -12.15
N VAL A 1163 27.48 29.83 -11.50
CA VAL A 1163 27.67 29.79 -10.03
C VAL A 1163 26.38 30.27 -9.36
N VAL A 1164 25.82 29.46 -8.46
CA VAL A 1164 24.64 29.80 -7.67
C VAL A 1164 25.07 30.07 -6.24
N VAL A 1165 24.96 31.32 -5.78
CA VAL A 1165 25.15 31.64 -4.36
C VAL A 1165 23.87 31.36 -3.57
N ASN A 1166 24.03 31.09 -2.28
CA ASN A 1166 22.96 30.79 -1.35
C ASN A 1166 23.00 31.73 -0.14
N VAL A 1167 21.98 31.66 0.71
CA VAL A 1167 21.81 32.53 1.90
C VAL A 1167 22.85 32.33 3.01
N GLN A 1168 23.80 31.41 2.84
CA GLN A 1168 24.91 31.17 3.76
C GLN A 1168 26.28 31.38 3.08
N THR A 1169 26.34 31.77 1.79
CA THR A 1169 27.59 31.89 1.04
C THR A 1169 28.45 33.05 1.55
N ARG A 1170 29.64 32.74 2.07
CA ARG A 1170 30.60 33.73 2.57
C ARG A 1170 31.43 34.35 1.43
N LYS A 1171 31.83 35.63 1.57
CA LYS A 1171 32.69 36.32 0.59
C LYS A 1171 34.00 35.57 0.32
N GLY A 1172 34.68 35.10 1.37
CA GLY A 1172 35.91 34.31 1.24
C GLY A 1172 35.74 33.05 0.38
N THR A 1173 34.57 32.42 0.38
CA THR A 1173 34.27 31.30 -0.52
C THR A 1173 34.29 31.73 -2.00
N LEU A 1174 33.81 32.94 -2.30
CA LEU A 1174 33.77 33.52 -3.64
C LEU A 1174 35.16 33.96 -4.11
N ASP A 1175 35.93 34.58 -3.23
CA ASP A 1175 37.36 34.90 -3.47
C ASP A 1175 38.15 33.63 -3.81
N GLY A 1176 37.92 32.58 -3.02
CA GLY A 1176 38.50 31.25 -3.21
C GLY A 1176 38.10 30.59 -4.53
N LEU A 1177 36.82 30.64 -4.89
CA LEU A 1177 36.33 30.08 -6.15
C LEU A 1177 36.96 30.75 -7.37
N VAL A 1178 36.99 32.10 -7.39
CA VAL A 1178 37.59 32.85 -8.51
C VAL A 1178 39.07 32.52 -8.63
N LYS A 1179 39.79 32.41 -7.51
CA LYS A 1179 41.18 31.97 -7.49
C LYS A 1179 41.33 30.54 -8.03
N ALA A 1180 40.52 29.59 -7.56
CA ALA A 1180 40.57 28.18 -7.99
C ALA A 1180 40.35 28.04 -9.51
N ILE A 1181 39.40 28.78 -10.09
CA ILE A 1181 39.17 28.81 -11.54
C ILE A 1181 40.40 29.36 -12.29
N VAL A 1182 40.99 30.46 -11.80
CA VAL A 1182 42.19 31.08 -12.41
C VAL A 1182 43.41 30.15 -12.32
N ASP A 1183 43.57 29.41 -11.23
CA ASP A 1183 44.72 28.52 -11.04
C ASP A 1183 44.55 27.23 -11.87
N ILE A 1184 43.39 26.57 -11.85
CA ILE A 1184 43.07 25.45 -12.76
C ILE A 1184 43.20 25.88 -14.23
N GLY A 1185 42.75 27.09 -14.57
CA GLY A 1185 42.79 27.62 -15.94
C GLY A 1185 44.20 27.87 -16.51
N LYS A 1186 45.25 27.83 -15.66
CA LYS A 1186 46.67 27.91 -16.06
C LYS A 1186 47.36 26.54 -16.12
N GLU A 1187 46.77 25.51 -15.50
CA GLU A 1187 47.30 24.14 -15.37
C GLU A 1187 46.88 23.25 -16.54
#